data_AF-A0A0G4FRN8-F1
#
_entry.id   AF-A0A0G4FRN8-F1
#
_cell.length_a   1.000
_cell.length_b   1.000
_cell.length_c   1.000
_cell.angle_alpha   90.00
_cell.angle_beta   90.00
_cell.angle_gamma   90.00
#
_symmetry.space_group_name_H-M   'P 1'
#
loop_
_entity.id
_entity.type
_entity.pdbx_description
1 polymer ?
#
loop_
_entity_poly.entity_id
_entity_poly.type
_entity_poly.pdbx_seq_one_letter_code
_entity_poly.pdbx_strand_id
1 'polypeptide(L)'
;MSRHATTAKLSPAGGAHSDSPGKETAERKDNELCILFDHACPSAEAISELASNKDGFGSAWLLLEFIKKGRSKLPLGSLDLSGFSLGAGKLKLLLASIPPGPGILETLTCGPHVCRDACLPVLLDFLRGLKAGGTGGREPLICLKTLNLAKCDLNQATRGVFDLLPSSLEHLDLNGNRLRCSSMEALGSVLSSGGLPHLLSLDLSDNPLGPSGLRAVARGLSSSPQSLPLQSLKLARTKAKAEGVEALAEALKAKKTTSLQTLDLEGNDVRSEGVKHLASAVNAEAVPHFRVLILKRNRLIYQTTGEAEQGNCGPIVDLLSTSTLKELEELDMSQTVSLFEFEAHFPLTVPGRFPKLRKLNLGGRGYRMYMSSEQLARFATGLGVGGLPSLQELVIPYGRFTENLNAGGVVALANALSSGHLAEVRGLEIAARPDMTKEAFEGLSRSLAAGKTLLLQTLDLSVDADNTGEGVGNLAEGIRGGRLRSLVSLRLAASRITPSLLSGNSMWALGLALGGGGCPGLQKLDLRWWEEGDGWVGGLAEGLGGGRLSSLQGLSLEVRCGEEGGGEGCKALGEVLATSKVPSLRAVSLTCWCNQSFRSLCEGLSRGRVGPPTLIDVGLWGDNLQFGLTCLAEVIRAGKLSGLRKFEHFGTGVLSREEGGAFGEALTHANASLASLKEIIFHRQTEEGITGLLSGLSRGPGSLPAFRSFPYTALPTQSVQSLSALVSAGRVPSLSELRVDLSAIGQEAMQAFAAALGSSHVSALRRLDVIFRGTAPESAAVRVGMFSGALSSGHLRGLEELWVRGVRVVEEVRALCVGLGSGRLSSLHRLRLFGCRLGPDRGRALSEVLVAEKLPSLRTLEVGHTGLTDGGVTALTEGWMSRPPHPLEDLDLSSNLLTGRVVDPLMTLLRSGRVSSLHTLSLCENDDLDERSRQLFSHTVLNMG
;
A
#
# COMPACT_ATOMS: atom_id res chain seq x y z
N MET A 1 38.73 48.82 32.52
CA MET A 1 39.15 49.88 33.48
C MET A 1 37.93 50.28 34.31
N SER A 2 38.12 50.42 35.64
CA SER A 2 37.17 50.89 36.68
C SER A 2 35.92 50.00 36.91
N ARG A 3 35.74 49.16 37.94
CA ARG A 3 35.86 49.22 39.43
C ARG A 3 34.92 50.21 40.15
N HIS A 4 34.21 49.61 41.14
CA HIS A 4 33.55 50.12 42.37
C HIS A 4 32.02 49.92 42.41
N ALA A 5 31.38 49.58 43.53
CA ALA A 5 31.77 49.04 44.83
C ALA A 5 30.48 48.68 45.60
N THR A 6 30.69 47.95 46.68
CA THR A 6 29.84 47.22 47.60
C THR A 6 28.93 48.05 48.54
N THR A 7 28.05 47.32 49.24
CA THR A 7 27.54 47.48 50.65
C THR A 7 26.26 48.27 50.99
N ALA A 8 25.18 47.51 51.20
CA ALA A 8 24.39 47.27 52.43
C ALA A 8 24.16 48.37 53.50
N LYS A 9 22.88 48.53 53.89
CA LYS A 9 22.25 48.80 55.23
C LYS A 9 20.80 49.27 54.97
N LEU A 10 19.73 49.03 55.73
CA LEU A 10 19.42 48.46 57.06
C LEU A 10 17.88 48.22 57.08
N SER A 11 17.42 47.22 57.83
CA SER A 11 16.00 46.89 58.10
C SER A 11 15.34 47.90 59.08
N PRO A 12 14.00 47.87 59.32
CA PRO A 12 13.45 46.91 60.27
C PRO A 12 12.04 46.32 59.99
N ALA A 13 11.86 45.17 60.64
CA ALA A 13 10.70 44.36 60.98
C ALA A 13 9.26 44.93 60.93
N GLY A 14 8.34 44.04 60.56
CA GLY A 14 7.04 43.92 61.21
C GLY A 14 5.90 43.46 60.30
N GLY A 15 5.48 42.20 60.37
CA GLY A 15 4.17 41.80 59.85
C GLY A 15 4.02 40.36 59.37
N ALA A 16 3.84 39.45 60.33
CA ALA A 16 3.03 38.24 60.25
C ALA A 16 3.12 37.33 59.00
N HIS A 17 3.75 36.17 59.23
CA HIS A 17 3.56 34.95 58.47
C HIS A 17 2.09 34.66 58.13
N SER A 18 1.83 34.48 56.83
CA SER A 18 0.98 33.40 56.35
C SER A 18 1.65 32.75 55.13
N ASP A 19 2.89 32.30 55.31
CA ASP A 19 3.53 31.40 54.34
C ASP A 19 2.93 30.01 54.51
N SER A 20 2.19 29.59 53.50
CA SER A 20 1.65 28.24 53.45
C SER A 20 2.79 27.26 53.11
N PRO A 21 3.05 26.22 53.94
CA PRO A 21 4.11 25.23 53.68
C PRO A 21 3.85 24.40 52.40
N GLY A 22 2.69 24.56 51.77
CA GLY A 22 2.35 23.97 50.48
C GLY A 22 2.97 24.67 49.26
N LYS A 23 3.39 25.94 49.37
CA LYS A 23 3.95 26.69 48.23
C LYS A 23 5.41 26.33 47.93
N GLU A 24 6.28 26.32 48.94
CA GLU A 24 7.69 25.93 48.79
C GLU A 24 7.87 24.46 48.36
N THR A 25 7.00 23.57 48.84
CA THR A 25 7.05 22.14 48.48
C THR A 25 6.55 21.87 47.06
N ALA A 26 5.60 22.65 46.55
CA ALA A 26 5.14 22.58 45.17
C ALA A 26 6.18 23.13 44.18
N GLU A 27 6.81 24.26 44.49
CA GLU A 27 7.88 24.84 43.66
C GLU A 27 9.11 23.93 43.55
N ARG A 28 9.45 23.22 44.63
CA ARG A 28 10.57 22.26 44.62
C ARG A 28 10.29 21.04 43.74
N LYS A 29 9.07 20.48 43.80
CA LYS A 29 8.64 19.35 42.95
C LYS A 29 8.51 19.75 41.47
N ASP A 30 8.05 20.97 41.21
CA ASP A 30 7.98 21.54 39.86
C ASP A 30 9.37 21.64 39.23
N ASN A 31 10.40 22.06 39.99
CA ASN A 31 11.78 22.13 39.51
C ASN A 31 12.38 20.74 39.21
N GLU A 32 12.09 19.71 40.02
CA GLU A 32 12.56 18.35 39.78
C GLU A 32 11.97 17.74 38.49
N LEU A 33 10.68 17.98 38.23
CA LEU A 33 10.02 17.54 36.99
C LEU A 33 10.54 18.27 35.75
N CYS A 34 10.84 19.58 35.85
CA CYS A 34 11.46 20.31 34.76
C CYS A 34 12.84 19.73 34.41
N ILE A 35 13.66 19.43 35.42
CA ILE A 35 14.98 18.79 35.22
C ILE A 35 14.81 17.41 34.56
N LEU A 36 13.83 16.62 34.99
CA LEU A 36 13.53 15.31 34.38
C LEU A 36 13.11 15.43 32.92
N PHE A 37 12.23 16.36 32.58
CA PHE A 37 11.77 16.56 31.20
C PHE A 37 12.85 17.16 30.30
N ASP A 38 13.63 18.10 30.81
CA ASP A 38 14.77 18.67 30.08
C ASP A 38 15.88 17.64 29.87
N HIS A 39 16.05 16.68 30.80
CA HIS A 39 16.96 15.55 30.63
C HIS A 39 16.42 14.48 29.66
N ALA A 40 15.14 14.11 29.80
CA ALA A 40 14.50 13.09 28.96
C ALA A 40 14.32 13.56 27.50
N CYS A 41 14.14 14.87 27.30
CA CYS A 41 14.00 15.54 26.01
C CYS A 41 13.11 14.77 25.01
N PRO A 42 11.84 14.43 25.37
CA PRO A 42 10.97 13.68 24.48
C PRO A 42 10.74 14.45 23.17
N SER A 43 10.81 13.74 22.05
CA SER A 43 10.56 14.33 20.74
C SER A 43 9.07 14.59 20.50
N ALA A 44 8.76 15.39 19.49
CA ALA A 44 7.41 15.64 19.00
C ALA A 44 6.66 14.35 18.67
N GLU A 45 7.34 13.37 18.08
CA GLU A 45 6.79 12.05 17.76
C GLU A 45 6.44 11.27 19.04
N ALA A 46 7.30 11.30 20.06
CA ALA A 46 7.04 10.63 21.33
C ALA A 46 5.84 11.26 22.06
N ILE A 47 5.72 12.60 22.03
CA ILE A 47 4.56 13.31 22.58
C ILE A 47 3.28 12.93 21.82
N SER A 48 3.35 12.82 20.49
CA SER A 48 2.24 12.43 19.61
C SER A 48 1.76 10.99 19.86
N GLU A 49 2.70 10.06 20.03
CA GLU A 49 2.41 8.65 20.37
C GLU A 49 1.75 8.53 21.74
N LEU A 50 2.27 9.25 22.74
CA LEU A 50 1.69 9.31 24.08
C LEU A 50 0.29 9.94 24.06
N ALA A 51 0.08 10.99 23.27
CA ALA A 51 -1.21 11.69 23.15
C ALA A 51 -2.29 10.83 22.50
N SER A 52 -1.91 9.87 21.66
CA SER A 52 -2.84 9.02 20.91
C SER A 52 -3.43 7.86 21.71
N ASN A 53 -2.78 7.47 22.81
CA ASN A 53 -3.11 6.26 23.59
C ASN A 53 -3.58 6.57 25.02
N LYS A 54 -4.46 5.71 25.55
CA LYS A 54 -5.04 5.91 26.90
C LYS A 54 -3.99 5.95 28.01
N ASP A 55 -2.98 5.10 27.92
CA ASP A 55 -1.96 4.92 28.96
C ASP A 55 -0.92 6.04 28.96
N GLY A 56 -0.67 6.66 27.79
CA GLY A 56 0.28 7.76 27.62
C GLY A 56 -0.34 9.16 27.72
N PHE A 57 -1.66 9.30 27.57
CA PHE A 57 -2.32 10.60 27.42
C PHE A 57 -2.05 11.56 28.57
N GLY A 58 -2.03 11.08 29.81
CA GLY A 58 -1.75 11.91 30.98
C GLY A 58 -0.34 12.52 30.93
N SER A 59 0.65 11.73 30.49
CA SER A 59 2.02 12.19 30.31
C SER A 59 2.13 13.20 29.17
N ALA A 60 1.49 12.95 28.03
CA ALA A 60 1.47 13.90 26.91
C ALA A 60 0.82 15.23 27.30
N TRP A 61 -0.31 15.18 28.00
CA TRP A 61 -0.98 16.38 28.48
C TRP A 61 -0.13 17.17 29.48
N LEU A 62 0.52 16.48 30.43
CA LEU A 62 1.42 17.10 31.40
C LEU A 62 2.59 17.80 30.71
N LEU A 63 3.22 17.15 29.73
CA LEU A 63 4.29 17.73 28.93
C LEU A 63 3.83 19.00 28.21
N LEU A 64 2.66 18.96 27.54
CA LEU A 64 2.11 20.13 26.85
C LEU A 64 1.80 21.29 27.81
N GLU A 65 1.27 21.03 28.99
CA GLU A 65 1.04 22.07 30.01
C GLU A 65 2.35 22.68 30.54
N PHE A 66 3.42 21.90 30.67
CA PHE A 66 4.74 22.41 31.04
C PHE A 66 5.34 23.31 29.95
N ILE A 67 5.21 22.91 28.69
CA ILE A 67 5.62 23.73 27.53
C ILE A 67 4.77 25.01 27.52
N LYS A 68 3.46 24.91 27.71
CA LYS A 68 2.51 26.04 27.68
C LYS A 68 2.79 27.08 28.75
N LYS A 69 3.26 26.65 29.93
CA LYS A 69 3.65 27.55 31.02
C LYS A 69 5.07 28.11 30.89
N GLY A 70 5.79 27.82 29.80
CA GLY A 70 7.17 28.26 29.58
C GLY A 70 8.19 27.61 30.52
N ARG A 71 7.83 26.45 31.10
CA ARG A 71 8.65 25.77 32.13
C ARG A 71 9.65 24.79 31.53
N SER A 72 9.44 24.37 30.28
CA SER A 72 10.37 23.52 29.54
C SER A 72 10.40 23.95 28.07
N LYS A 73 11.55 23.79 27.42
CA LYS A 73 11.81 24.21 26.03
C LYS A 73 11.74 23.05 25.04
N LEU A 74 10.88 22.06 25.32
CA LEU A 74 10.76 20.88 24.46
C LEU A 74 10.27 21.25 23.04
N PRO A 75 10.82 20.61 22.00
CA PRO A 75 10.39 20.84 20.64
C PRO A 75 9.02 20.18 20.39
N LEU A 76 7.95 20.97 20.30
CA LEU A 76 6.65 20.45 19.89
C LEU A 76 6.56 20.36 18.37
N GLY A 77 6.72 21.45 17.60
CA GLY A 77 6.92 21.48 16.13
C GLY A 77 5.82 20.84 15.26
N SER A 78 5.56 19.55 15.46
CA SER A 78 4.52 18.73 14.89
C SER A 78 3.68 18.03 15.97
N LEU A 79 2.38 17.86 15.71
CA LEU A 79 1.49 17.03 16.51
C LEU A 79 0.77 16.06 15.59
N ASP A 80 1.08 14.77 15.72
CA ASP A 80 0.47 13.71 14.92
C ASP A 80 -0.65 13.00 15.70
N LEU A 81 -1.88 13.24 15.27
CA LEU A 81 -3.10 12.64 15.81
C LEU A 81 -3.71 11.61 14.85
N SER A 82 -2.94 11.10 13.88
CA SER A 82 -3.39 10.05 12.95
C SER A 82 -3.85 8.78 13.67
N GLY A 83 -3.15 8.41 14.76
CA GLY A 83 -3.49 7.28 15.64
C GLY A 83 -4.40 7.62 16.82
N PHE A 84 -4.88 8.86 16.94
CA PHE A 84 -5.66 9.30 18.09
C PHE A 84 -7.02 8.59 18.14
N SER A 85 -7.27 7.87 19.23
CA SER A 85 -8.47 7.03 19.42
C SER A 85 -9.31 7.41 20.65
N LEU A 86 -8.99 8.55 21.26
CA LEU A 86 -9.61 8.99 22.51
C LEU A 86 -10.83 9.90 22.24
N GLY A 87 -11.67 10.09 23.27
CA GLY A 87 -12.90 10.89 23.12
C GLY A 87 -12.67 12.39 22.95
N ALA A 88 -13.68 13.08 22.41
CA ALA A 88 -13.66 14.51 22.11
C ALA A 88 -13.25 15.41 23.29
N GLY A 89 -13.63 15.06 24.53
CA GLY A 89 -13.21 15.81 25.71
C GLY A 89 -11.70 15.80 25.93
N LYS A 90 -11.05 14.67 25.64
CA LYS A 90 -9.58 14.54 25.71
C LYS A 90 -8.92 15.28 24.55
N LEU A 91 -9.48 15.21 23.35
CA LEU A 91 -9.01 16.00 22.21
C LEU A 91 -9.08 17.50 22.51
N LYS A 92 -10.19 17.96 23.08
CA LYS A 92 -10.39 19.36 23.46
C LYS A 92 -9.35 19.82 24.48
N LEU A 93 -9.12 18.99 25.51
CA LEU A 93 -8.12 19.25 26.53
C LEU A 93 -6.70 19.28 25.94
N LEU A 94 -6.38 18.36 25.04
CA LEU A 94 -5.09 18.32 24.34
C LEU A 94 -4.86 19.58 23.48
N LEU A 95 -5.82 19.93 22.62
CA LEU A 95 -5.69 21.10 21.74
C LEU A 95 -5.68 22.42 22.52
N ALA A 96 -6.41 22.51 23.64
CA ALA A 96 -6.37 23.66 24.53
C ALA A 96 -5.04 23.80 25.29
N SER A 97 -4.29 22.71 25.44
CA SER A 97 -2.96 22.70 26.06
C SER A 97 -1.82 23.03 25.09
N ILE A 98 -2.12 23.24 23.80
CA ILE A 98 -1.12 23.73 22.85
C ILE A 98 -0.75 25.18 23.23
N PRO A 99 0.55 25.49 23.43
CA PRO A 99 0.99 26.83 23.77
C PRO A 99 0.70 27.83 22.62
N PRO A 100 0.31 29.07 22.94
CA PRO A 100 0.27 30.14 21.97
C PRO A 100 1.69 30.65 21.69
N GLY A 101 2.04 30.76 20.42
CA GLY A 101 3.23 31.45 19.92
C GLY A 101 3.57 31.04 18.48
N PRO A 102 4.19 31.92 17.69
CA PRO A 102 4.71 31.57 16.37
C PRO A 102 5.81 30.50 16.52
N GLY A 103 5.81 29.49 15.65
CA GLY A 103 6.83 28.43 15.61
C GLY A 103 6.71 27.32 16.66
N ILE A 104 5.63 27.31 17.48
CA ILE A 104 5.42 26.27 18.50
C ILE A 104 4.82 25.01 17.88
N LEU A 105 3.73 25.15 17.12
CA LEU A 105 3.10 24.07 16.36
C LEU A 105 2.97 24.50 14.90
N GLU A 106 3.80 23.93 14.05
CA GLU A 106 3.81 24.21 12.62
C GLU A 106 3.07 23.14 11.81
N THR A 107 3.05 21.89 12.29
CA THR A 107 2.41 20.76 11.60
C THR A 107 1.36 20.09 12.48
N LEU A 108 0.14 19.94 11.96
CA LEU A 108 -0.93 19.17 12.59
C LEU A 108 -1.37 18.06 11.62
N THR A 109 -1.22 16.81 12.03
CA THR A 109 -1.74 15.65 11.32
C THR A 109 -2.97 15.14 12.06
N CYS A 110 -4.07 14.95 11.36
CA CYS A 110 -5.29 14.38 11.95
C CYS A 110 -5.51 12.95 11.46
N GLY A 111 -6.20 12.16 12.28
CA GLY A 111 -6.71 10.85 11.90
C GLY A 111 -8.20 10.86 11.59
N PRO A 112 -8.74 9.77 11.03
CA PRO A 112 -10.17 9.65 10.71
C PRO A 112 -11.07 9.83 11.94
N HIS A 113 -10.60 9.47 13.14
CA HIS A 113 -11.35 9.68 14.38
C HIS A 113 -11.40 11.15 14.81
N VAL A 114 -10.36 11.94 14.54
CA VAL A 114 -10.31 13.37 14.86
C VAL A 114 -11.26 14.15 13.93
N CYS A 115 -11.38 13.70 12.69
CA CYS A 115 -12.15 14.36 11.63
C CYS A 115 -13.63 13.93 11.54
N ARG A 116 -14.16 13.22 12.54
CA ARG A 116 -15.56 12.75 12.57
C ARG A 116 -16.23 12.92 13.93
N ASP A 117 -17.55 12.70 13.93
CA ASP A 117 -18.40 12.59 15.11
C ASP A 117 -18.18 13.73 16.11
N ALA A 118 -18.09 13.43 17.41
CA ALA A 118 -17.92 14.42 18.47
C ALA A 118 -16.54 15.13 18.44
N CYS A 119 -15.55 14.59 17.73
CA CYS A 119 -14.21 15.18 17.66
C CYS A 119 -14.13 16.28 16.59
N LEU A 120 -14.88 16.16 15.50
CA LEU A 120 -14.87 17.15 14.42
C LEU A 120 -15.25 18.57 14.89
N PRO A 121 -16.31 18.80 15.70
CA PRO A 121 -16.59 20.12 16.25
C PRO A 121 -15.42 20.70 17.06
N VAL A 122 -14.70 19.86 17.80
CA VAL A 122 -13.52 20.29 18.58
C VAL A 122 -12.39 20.75 17.65
N LEU A 123 -12.15 20.02 16.56
CA LEU A 123 -11.19 20.42 15.53
C LEU A 123 -11.61 21.73 14.84
N LEU A 124 -12.89 21.86 14.47
CA LEU A 124 -13.41 23.08 13.85
C LEU A 124 -13.30 24.29 14.78
N ASP A 125 -13.57 24.12 16.08
CA ASP A 125 -13.39 25.17 17.08
C ASP A 125 -11.93 25.60 17.21
N PHE A 126 -11.01 24.64 17.18
CA PHE A 126 -9.57 24.91 17.17
C PHE A 126 -9.16 25.70 15.93
N LEU A 127 -9.53 25.24 14.71
CA LEU A 127 -9.23 25.94 13.46
C LEU A 127 -9.86 27.34 13.40
N ARG A 128 -11.07 27.51 13.93
CA ARG A 128 -11.71 28.82 14.04
C ARG A 128 -10.92 29.77 14.94
N GLY A 129 -10.35 29.27 16.03
CA GLY A 129 -9.44 30.02 16.89
C GLY A 129 -8.20 30.50 16.15
N LEU A 130 -7.63 29.67 15.27
CA LEU A 130 -6.50 30.05 14.41
C LEU A 130 -6.87 31.16 13.43
N LYS A 131 -8.06 31.08 12.83
CA LYS A 131 -8.54 32.06 11.84
C LYS A 131 -8.93 33.41 12.44
N ALA A 132 -9.58 33.42 13.62
CA ALA A 132 -10.05 34.64 14.29
C ALA A 132 -8.92 35.51 14.88
N GLY A 133 -7.75 34.92 15.13
CA GLY A 133 -6.57 35.64 15.61
C GLY A 133 -5.97 36.65 14.63
N GLY A 134 -6.47 36.78 13.39
CA GLY A 134 -5.94 37.71 12.38
C GLY A 134 -6.77 38.98 12.13
N THR A 135 -8.00 39.08 12.64
CA THR A 135 -8.95 40.13 12.22
C THR A 135 -8.99 41.37 13.13
N GLY A 136 -8.14 41.47 14.15
CA GLY A 136 -8.22 42.52 15.19
C GLY A 136 -6.90 43.15 15.64
N GLY A 137 -5.84 43.11 14.82
CA GLY A 137 -4.52 43.70 15.19
C GLY A 137 -3.80 42.99 16.34
N ARG A 138 -4.31 41.85 16.81
CA ARG A 138 -3.62 40.90 17.68
C ARG A 138 -2.97 39.85 16.77
N GLU A 139 -1.73 39.45 17.01
CA GLU A 139 -1.08 38.41 16.21
C GLU A 139 -1.80 37.05 16.38
N PRO A 140 -1.89 36.20 15.35
CA PRO A 140 -2.45 34.86 15.48
C PRO A 140 -1.67 34.07 16.52
N LEU A 141 -2.38 33.46 17.47
CA LEU A 141 -1.79 32.77 18.61
C LEU A 141 -0.99 31.53 18.18
N ILE A 142 -1.25 30.91 17.03
CA ILE A 142 -0.52 29.77 16.49
C ILE A 142 -0.45 29.91 14.96
N CYS A 143 0.73 29.77 14.37
CA CYS A 143 0.96 29.84 12.92
C CYS A 143 1.12 28.44 12.34
N LEU A 144 0.01 27.79 12.01
CA LEU A 144 0.02 26.46 11.40
C LEU A 144 0.45 26.55 9.94
N LYS A 145 1.56 25.89 9.57
CA LYS A 145 2.08 25.84 8.19
C LYS A 145 1.59 24.61 7.44
N THR A 146 1.50 23.46 8.11
CA THR A 146 1.09 22.19 7.51
C THR A 146 -0.14 21.64 8.21
N LEU A 147 -1.19 21.38 7.42
CA LEU A 147 -2.38 20.69 7.88
C LEU A 147 -2.53 19.42 7.05
N ASN A 148 -2.27 18.28 7.68
CA ASN A 148 -2.43 16.97 7.06
C ASN A 148 -3.75 16.35 7.50
N LEU A 149 -4.66 16.26 6.55
CA LEU A 149 -5.97 15.64 6.66
C LEU A 149 -6.09 14.44 5.70
N ALA A 150 -4.97 13.82 5.34
CA ALA A 150 -4.97 12.65 4.48
C ALA A 150 -5.67 11.48 5.17
N LYS A 151 -6.45 10.71 4.40
CA LYS A 151 -7.14 9.49 4.85
C LYS A 151 -7.99 9.70 6.12
N CYS A 152 -8.52 10.91 6.28
CA CYS A 152 -9.39 11.31 7.39
C CYS A 152 -10.86 11.01 7.13
N ASP A 153 -11.18 10.53 5.92
CA ASP A 153 -12.53 10.31 5.42
C ASP A 153 -13.42 11.56 5.41
N LEU A 154 -12.81 12.69 5.08
CA LEU A 154 -13.53 13.92 4.83
C LEU A 154 -14.51 13.73 3.67
N ASN A 155 -15.70 14.30 3.81
CA ASN A 155 -16.77 14.21 2.83
C ASN A 155 -17.54 15.54 2.75
N GLN A 156 -18.74 15.54 2.16
CA GLN A 156 -19.54 16.75 1.99
C GLN A 156 -19.94 17.38 3.34
N ALA A 157 -20.21 16.57 4.37
CA ALA A 157 -20.58 17.04 5.71
C ALA A 157 -19.43 17.77 6.42
N THR A 158 -18.18 17.54 6.02
CA THR A 158 -17.00 18.21 6.56
C THR A 158 -16.64 19.49 5.80
N ARG A 159 -17.57 20.03 4.97
CA ARG A 159 -17.36 21.27 4.20
C ARG A 159 -16.88 22.44 5.08
N GLY A 160 -17.39 22.54 6.31
CA GLY A 160 -17.02 23.61 7.24
C GLY A 160 -15.53 23.66 7.61
N VAL A 161 -14.77 22.59 7.38
CA VAL A 161 -13.30 22.59 7.55
C VAL A 161 -12.65 23.57 6.57
N PHE A 162 -13.11 23.61 5.32
CA PHE A 162 -12.49 24.45 4.27
C PHE A 162 -12.66 25.93 4.57
N ASP A 163 -13.84 26.33 5.06
CA ASP A 163 -14.11 27.71 5.45
C ASP A 163 -13.25 28.18 6.64
N LEU A 164 -12.64 27.27 7.39
CA LEU A 164 -11.85 27.55 8.59
C LEU A 164 -10.35 27.31 8.39
N LEU A 165 -9.90 27.07 7.16
CA LEU A 165 -8.47 26.92 6.88
C LEU A 165 -7.70 28.20 7.27
N PRO A 166 -6.58 28.08 8.01
CA PRO A 166 -5.80 29.23 8.44
C PRO A 166 -5.01 29.84 7.27
N SER A 167 -4.86 31.16 7.26
CA SER A 167 -4.15 31.88 6.19
C SER A 167 -2.63 31.67 6.21
N SER A 168 -2.08 31.20 7.33
CA SER A 168 -0.65 30.85 7.47
C SER A 168 -0.25 29.56 6.77
N LEU A 169 -1.21 28.83 6.19
CA LEU A 169 -0.97 27.50 5.65
C LEU A 169 -0.09 27.55 4.39
N GLU A 170 0.99 26.77 4.44
CA GLU A 170 1.92 26.53 3.33
C GLU A 170 1.64 25.17 2.66
N HIS A 171 1.19 24.17 3.42
CA HIS A 171 0.96 22.81 2.94
C HIS A 171 -0.41 22.27 3.38
N LEU A 172 -1.24 21.88 2.42
CA LEU A 172 -2.53 21.23 2.64
C LEU A 172 -2.55 19.85 2.01
N ASP A 173 -2.61 18.81 2.84
CA ASP A 173 -2.77 17.43 2.39
C ASP A 173 -4.19 16.94 2.66
N LEU A 174 -4.93 16.65 1.60
CA LEU A 174 -6.29 16.12 1.61
C LEU A 174 -6.35 14.77 0.90
N ASN A 175 -5.23 14.08 0.71
CA ASN A 175 -5.14 12.81 -0.01
C ASN A 175 -6.08 11.73 0.57
N GLY A 176 -6.71 10.93 -0.28
CA GLY A 176 -7.40 9.71 0.15
C GLY A 176 -8.65 9.95 1.00
N ASN A 177 -9.41 10.99 0.67
CA ASN A 177 -10.70 11.30 1.28
C ASN A 177 -11.86 11.04 0.30
N ARG A 178 -13.09 11.44 0.66
CA ARG A 178 -14.31 11.31 -0.16
C ARG A 178 -14.78 12.67 -0.68
N LEU A 179 -13.85 13.56 -0.99
CA LEU A 179 -14.16 14.92 -1.46
C LEU A 179 -14.72 14.89 -2.89
N ARG A 180 -15.72 15.72 -3.14
CA ARG A 180 -16.43 15.87 -4.42
C ARG A 180 -16.55 17.36 -4.78
N CYS A 181 -17.39 17.69 -5.76
CA CYS A 181 -17.60 19.05 -6.26
C CYS A 181 -17.93 20.07 -5.15
N SER A 182 -18.90 19.79 -4.28
CA SER A 182 -19.36 20.71 -3.23
C SER A 182 -18.25 21.13 -2.24
N SER A 183 -17.40 20.18 -1.84
CA SER A 183 -16.21 20.45 -1.02
C SER A 183 -15.20 21.32 -1.76
N MET A 184 -15.01 21.08 -3.06
CA MET A 184 -14.09 21.85 -3.90
C MET A 184 -14.60 23.24 -4.24
N GLU A 185 -15.91 23.47 -4.24
CA GLU A 185 -16.48 24.82 -4.32
C GLU A 185 -16.12 25.65 -3.08
N ALA A 186 -16.17 25.04 -1.89
CA ALA A 186 -15.74 25.72 -0.66
C ALA A 186 -14.23 26.03 -0.70
N LEU A 187 -13.39 25.06 -1.04
CA LEU A 187 -11.95 25.28 -1.20
C LEU A 187 -11.65 26.32 -2.29
N GLY A 188 -12.33 26.23 -3.44
CA GLY A 188 -12.23 27.19 -4.53
C GLY A 188 -12.61 28.60 -4.11
N SER A 189 -13.66 28.76 -3.30
CA SER A 189 -14.08 30.06 -2.73
C SER A 189 -13.04 30.65 -1.78
N VAL A 190 -12.39 29.79 -0.97
CA VAL A 190 -11.31 30.22 -0.07
C VAL A 190 -10.09 30.68 -0.87
N LEU A 191 -9.74 29.97 -1.95
CA LEU A 191 -8.67 30.38 -2.86
C LEU A 191 -9.01 31.70 -3.58
N SER A 192 -10.22 31.83 -4.13
CA SER A 192 -10.64 33.04 -4.85
C SER A 192 -10.78 34.27 -3.96
N SER A 193 -11.03 34.09 -2.66
CA SER A 193 -11.06 35.19 -1.68
C SER A 193 -9.67 35.54 -1.13
N GLY A 194 -8.61 34.85 -1.57
CA GLY A 194 -7.25 35.07 -1.09
C GLY A 194 -7.00 34.54 0.32
N GLY A 195 -7.81 33.59 0.80
CA GLY A 195 -7.72 33.05 2.16
C GLY A 195 -6.48 32.19 2.45
N LEU A 196 -5.74 31.78 1.41
CA LEU A 196 -4.52 30.95 1.51
C LEU A 196 -3.33 31.59 0.77
N PRO A 197 -2.85 32.78 1.20
CA PRO A 197 -1.79 33.54 0.51
C PRO A 197 -0.44 32.82 0.41
N HIS A 198 -0.14 31.94 1.37
CA HIS A 198 1.17 31.30 1.51
C HIS A 198 1.23 29.87 1.00
N LEU A 199 0.16 29.37 0.36
CA LEU A 199 0.06 27.96 -0.03
C LEU A 199 1.12 27.58 -1.07
N LEU A 200 2.05 26.71 -0.67
CA LEU A 200 3.13 26.15 -1.47
C LEU A 200 2.76 24.77 -2.04
N SER A 201 1.96 23.97 -1.32
CA SER A 201 1.55 22.63 -1.78
C SER A 201 0.10 22.31 -1.46
N LEU A 202 -0.58 21.73 -2.45
CA LEU A 202 -1.93 21.20 -2.33
C LEU A 202 -1.97 19.77 -2.89
N ASP A 203 -2.28 18.80 -2.03
CA ASP A 203 -2.54 17.41 -2.43
C ASP A 203 -4.02 17.07 -2.29
N LEU A 204 -4.67 16.81 -3.43
CA LEU A 204 -6.07 16.39 -3.52
C LEU A 204 -6.20 14.97 -4.07
N SER A 205 -5.09 14.24 -4.17
CA SER A 205 -5.05 12.92 -4.80
C SER A 205 -5.99 11.92 -4.11
N ASP A 206 -6.42 10.88 -4.81
CA ASP A 206 -7.33 9.84 -4.30
C ASP A 206 -8.67 10.37 -3.77
N ASN A 207 -9.21 11.42 -4.39
CA ASN A 207 -10.55 11.93 -4.11
C ASN A 207 -11.42 11.89 -5.37
N PRO A 208 -12.70 11.48 -5.33
CA PRO A 208 -13.57 11.45 -6.50
C PRO A 208 -14.10 12.84 -6.89
N LEU A 209 -13.21 13.80 -7.18
CA LEU A 209 -13.56 15.19 -7.49
C LEU A 209 -14.43 15.29 -8.76
N GLY A 210 -14.10 14.49 -9.77
CA GLY A 210 -14.70 14.61 -11.10
C GLY A 210 -14.26 15.89 -11.84
N PRO A 211 -14.73 16.08 -13.09
CA PRO A 211 -14.43 17.30 -13.86
C PRO A 211 -14.94 18.58 -13.21
N SER A 212 -16.13 18.52 -12.58
CA SER A 212 -16.75 19.66 -11.90
C SER A 212 -15.98 20.09 -10.66
N GLY A 213 -15.51 19.14 -9.84
CA GLY A 213 -14.69 19.44 -8.67
C GLY A 213 -13.35 20.07 -9.05
N LEU A 214 -12.67 19.55 -10.08
CA LEU A 214 -11.43 20.18 -10.55
C LEU A 214 -11.68 21.58 -11.14
N ARG A 215 -12.79 21.78 -11.85
CA ARG A 215 -13.19 23.11 -12.34
C ARG A 215 -13.41 24.12 -11.21
N ALA A 216 -13.98 23.69 -10.09
CA ALA A 216 -14.16 24.56 -8.92
C ALA A 216 -12.81 25.02 -8.33
N VAL A 217 -11.86 24.10 -8.18
CA VAL A 217 -10.49 24.42 -7.74
C VAL A 217 -9.80 25.34 -8.76
N ALA A 218 -9.88 25.00 -10.05
CA ALA A 218 -9.26 25.78 -11.12
C ALA A 218 -9.78 27.23 -11.15
N ARG A 219 -11.09 27.45 -10.97
CA ARG A 219 -11.68 28.78 -10.83
C ARG A 219 -11.11 29.52 -9.61
N GLY A 220 -10.96 28.83 -8.49
CA GLY A 220 -10.34 29.39 -7.28
C GLY A 220 -8.91 29.87 -7.52
N LEU A 221 -8.10 29.06 -8.21
CA LEU A 221 -6.71 29.39 -8.56
C LEU A 221 -6.62 30.59 -9.51
N SER A 222 -7.47 30.67 -10.53
CA SER A 222 -7.43 31.75 -11.52
C SER A 222 -8.02 33.07 -11.02
N SER A 223 -8.98 33.00 -10.09
CA SER A 223 -9.68 34.16 -9.54
C SER A 223 -9.05 34.71 -8.26
N SER A 224 -7.93 34.13 -7.80
CA SER A 224 -7.22 34.63 -6.63
C SER A 224 -6.78 36.10 -6.81
N PRO A 225 -6.98 36.97 -5.81
CA PRO A 225 -6.63 38.39 -5.90
C PRO A 225 -5.11 38.59 -6.10
N GLN A 226 -4.30 37.68 -5.57
CA GLN A 226 -2.84 37.70 -5.65
C GLN A 226 -2.28 36.45 -6.34
N SER A 227 -1.03 36.54 -6.81
CA SER A 227 -0.31 35.35 -7.29
C SER A 227 -0.03 34.43 -6.11
N LEU A 228 -0.43 33.16 -6.26
CA LEU A 228 -0.16 32.14 -5.26
C LEU A 228 1.26 31.61 -5.46
N PRO A 229 2.06 31.42 -4.39
CA PRO A 229 3.39 30.84 -4.46
C PRO A 229 3.34 29.30 -4.63
N LEU A 230 2.23 28.76 -5.14
CA LEU A 230 1.96 27.32 -5.24
C LEU A 230 3.04 26.64 -6.09
N GLN A 231 3.81 25.75 -5.47
CA GLN A 231 4.91 25.00 -6.08
C GLN A 231 4.50 23.56 -6.45
N SER A 232 3.54 22.96 -5.74
CA SER A 232 3.13 21.58 -5.99
C SER A 232 1.61 21.42 -5.96
N LEU A 233 1.05 20.89 -7.04
CA LEU A 233 -0.36 20.54 -7.17
C LEU A 233 -0.47 19.05 -7.55
N LYS A 234 -1.00 18.24 -6.64
CA LYS A 234 -1.21 16.81 -6.86
C LYS A 234 -2.68 16.48 -6.97
N LEU A 235 -3.03 15.83 -8.08
CA LEU A 235 -4.40 15.53 -8.49
C LEU A 235 -4.54 14.06 -8.90
N ALA A 236 -3.64 13.18 -8.44
CA ALA A 236 -3.64 11.77 -8.85
C ALA A 236 -4.96 11.08 -8.51
N ARG A 237 -5.52 10.32 -9.45
CA ARG A 237 -6.75 9.53 -9.31
C ARG A 237 -7.96 10.34 -8.85
N THR A 238 -8.11 11.56 -9.37
CA THR A 238 -9.22 12.47 -9.02
C THR A 238 -10.44 12.40 -9.95
N LYS A 239 -10.38 11.53 -10.97
CA LYS A 239 -11.38 11.44 -12.05
C LYS A 239 -11.58 12.78 -12.79
N ALA A 240 -10.51 13.57 -12.95
CA ALA A 240 -10.55 14.89 -13.57
C ALA A 240 -11.09 14.88 -15.02
N LYS A 241 -10.78 13.82 -15.79
CA LYS A 241 -11.03 13.70 -17.23
C LYS A 241 -10.46 14.87 -18.04
N ALA A 242 -10.73 14.90 -19.35
CA ALA A 242 -10.28 15.97 -20.24
C ALA A 242 -10.84 17.34 -19.84
N GLU A 243 -12.12 17.39 -19.45
CA GLU A 243 -12.86 18.63 -19.18
C GLU A 243 -12.41 19.31 -17.87
N GLY A 244 -11.94 18.54 -16.89
CA GLY A 244 -11.32 19.07 -15.69
C GLY A 244 -9.92 19.61 -15.98
N VAL A 245 -9.13 18.91 -16.80
CA VAL A 245 -7.78 19.33 -17.20
C VAL A 245 -7.83 20.58 -18.09
N GLU A 246 -8.85 20.70 -18.95
CA GLU A 246 -9.15 21.93 -19.68
C GLU A 246 -9.32 23.12 -18.73
N ALA A 247 -10.20 22.99 -17.72
CA ALA A 247 -10.42 24.05 -16.75
C ALA A 247 -9.14 24.42 -15.99
N LEU A 248 -8.34 23.42 -15.62
CA LEU A 248 -7.03 23.64 -15.00
C LEU A 248 -6.07 24.39 -15.93
N ALA A 249 -5.98 24.00 -17.21
CA ALA A 249 -5.10 24.64 -18.17
C ALA A 249 -5.48 26.12 -18.40
N GLU A 250 -6.77 26.42 -18.51
CA GLU A 250 -7.25 27.81 -18.58
C GLU A 250 -6.94 28.59 -17.31
N ALA A 251 -7.01 27.95 -16.14
CA ALA A 251 -6.61 28.59 -14.90
C ALA A 251 -5.10 28.87 -14.83
N LEU A 252 -4.25 27.97 -15.33
CA LEU A 252 -2.81 28.19 -15.43
C LEU A 252 -2.51 29.38 -16.36
N LYS A 253 -3.21 29.52 -17.49
CA LYS A 253 -3.06 30.64 -18.42
C LYS A 253 -3.37 32.00 -17.80
N ALA A 254 -4.11 32.06 -16.69
CA ALA A 254 -4.29 33.29 -15.91
C ALA A 254 -3.01 33.75 -15.19
N LYS A 255 -1.94 32.94 -15.19
CA LYS A 255 -0.61 33.23 -14.62
C LYS A 255 -0.64 33.64 -13.14
N LYS A 256 -1.59 33.10 -12.38
CA LYS A 256 -1.69 33.26 -10.91
C LYS A 256 -0.91 32.22 -10.12
N THR A 257 -0.39 31.18 -10.78
CA THR A 257 0.35 30.06 -10.16
C THR A 257 1.66 29.79 -10.93
N THR A 258 2.39 30.83 -11.31
CA THR A 258 3.62 30.71 -12.12
C THR A 258 4.77 30.02 -11.39
N SER A 259 4.72 29.98 -10.05
CA SER A 259 5.67 29.26 -9.20
C SER A 259 5.53 27.74 -9.24
N LEU A 260 4.55 27.20 -9.98
CA LEU A 260 4.26 25.77 -10.00
C LEU A 260 5.46 24.99 -10.59
N GLN A 261 5.94 24.02 -9.83
CA GLN A 261 7.07 23.15 -10.17
C GLN A 261 6.63 21.71 -10.39
N THR A 262 5.61 21.24 -9.68
CA THR A 262 5.12 19.87 -9.75
C THR A 262 3.64 19.84 -10.09
N LEU A 263 3.29 19.08 -11.13
CA LEU A 263 1.92 18.72 -11.47
C LEU A 263 1.80 17.20 -11.60
N ASP A 264 0.98 16.60 -10.73
CA ASP A 264 0.66 15.17 -10.80
C ASP A 264 -0.79 14.96 -11.24
N LEU A 265 -0.96 14.36 -12.42
CA LEU A 265 -2.24 14.01 -13.02
C LEU A 265 -2.40 12.49 -13.18
N GLU A 266 -1.68 11.65 -12.42
CA GLU A 266 -1.75 10.19 -12.54
C GLU A 266 -3.20 9.69 -12.53
N GLY A 267 -3.59 8.81 -13.47
CA GLY A 267 -4.86 8.07 -13.36
C GLY A 267 -6.14 8.91 -13.47
N ASN A 268 -6.14 9.95 -14.29
CA ASN A 268 -7.26 10.90 -14.40
C ASN A 268 -8.10 10.79 -15.67
N ASP A 269 -7.73 9.89 -16.58
CA ASP A 269 -8.34 9.80 -17.91
C ASP A 269 -8.23 11.13 -18.69
N VAL A 270 -7.04 11.74 -18.68
CA VAL A 270 -6.76 13.06 -19.28
C VAL A 270 -7.18 13.13 -20.76
N ARG A 271 -7.03 12.03 -21.52
CA ARG A 271 -7.32 11.95 -22.97
C ARG A 271 -6.50 12.93 -23.81
N SER A 272 -6.55 12.84 -25.13
CA SER A 272 -5.75 13.75 -25.97
C SER A 272 -6.23 15.20 -25.91
N GLU A 273 -7.54 15.42 -25.70
CA GLU A 273 -8.08 16.78 -25.52
C GLU A 273 -7.53 17.44 -24.24
N GLY A 274 -7.44 16.71 -23.12
CA GLY A 274 -6.80 17.24 -21.92
C GLY A 274 -5.32 17.58 -22.14
N VAL A 275 -4.59 16.73 -22.89
CA VAL A 275 -3.19 17.02 -23.26
C VAL A 275 -3.08 18.26 -24.14
N LYS A 276 -4.01 18.46 -25.09
CA LYS A 276 -4.04 19.64 -25.97
C LYS A 276 -4.16 20.93 -25.15
N HIS A 277 -5.04 20.95 -24.16
CA HIS A 277 -5.18 22.10 -23.27
C HIS A 277 -3.92 22.31 -22.41
N LEU A 278 -3.32 21.23 -21.89
CA LEU A 278 -2.07 21.31 -21.15
C LEU A 278 -0.92 21.86 -22.01
N ALA A 279 -0.76 21.37 -23.25
CA ALA A 279 0.21 21.86 -24.22
C ALA A 279 0.00 23.34 -24.52
N SER A 280 -1.25 23.78 -24.68
CA SER A 280 -1.61 25.18 -24.88
C SER A 280 -1.19 26.06 -23.69
N ALA A 281 -1.38 25.60 -22.45
CA ALA A 281 -0.93 26.35 -21.26
C ALA A 281 0.61 26.42 -21.16
N VAL A 282 1.30 25.32 -21.46
CA VAL A 282 2.77 25.25 -21.49
C VAL A 282 3.35 26.18 -22.56
N ASN A 283 2.76 26.21 -23.75
CA ASN A 283 3.17 27.08 -24.86
C ASN A 283 2.81 28.56 -24.61
N ALA A 284 1.85 28.84 -23.73
CA ALA A 284 1.56 30.20 -23.24
C ALA A 284 2.51 30.68 -22.12
N GLU A 285 3.54 29.89 -21.80
CA GLU A 285 4.50 30.14 -20.71
C GLU A 285 3.79 30.34 -19.37
N ALA A 286 2.71 29.59 -19.12
CA ALA A 286 1.95 29.65 -17.88
C ALA A 286 2.69 29.02 -16.69
N VAL A 287 3.63 28.11 -16.97
CA VAL A 287 4.32 27.26 -15.99
C VAL A 287 5.84 27.25 -16.22
N PRO A 288 6.53 28.41 -16.12
CA PRO A 288 7.94 28.55 -16.48
C PRO A 288 8.91 27.76 -15.58
N HIS A 289 8.46 27.34 -14.39
CA HIS A 289 9.27 26.65 -13.39
C HIS A 289 8.92 25.15 -13.26
N PHE A 290 8.22 24.56 -14.23
CA PHE A 290 7.90 23.13 -14.22
C PHE A 290 9.16 22.26 -14.16
N ARG A 291 9.26 21.48 -13.07
CA ARG A 291 10.32 20.50 -12.80
C ARG A 291 9.81 19.07 -12.87
N VAL A 292 8.55 18.81 -12.50
CA VAL A 292 7.99 17.45 -12.44
C VAL A 292 6.61 17.42 -13.08
N LEU A 293 6.44 16.58 -14.10
CA LEU A 293 5.16 16.32 -14.75
C LEU A 293 4.85 14.81 -14.76
N ILE A 294 3.80 14.42 -14.04
CA ILE A 294 3.34 13.03 -13.97
C ILE A 294 2.01 12.89 -14.72
N LEU A 295 2.05 12.16 -15.83
CA LEU A 295 0.88 11.83 -16.68
C LEU A 295 0.58 10.33 -16.67
N LYS A 296 1.22 9.57 -15.80
CA LYS A 296 1.09 8.12 -15.65
C LYS A 296 -0.37 7.64 -15.61
N ARG A 297 -0.64 6.43 -16.13
CA ARG A 297 -1.98 5.79 -16.08
C ARG A 297 -3.11 6.62 -16.74
N ASN A 298 -2.82 7.36 -17.81
CA ASN A 298 -3.81 8.14 -18.58
C ASN A 298 -3.98 7.64 -20.02
N ARG A 299 -5.09 7.95 -20.68
CA ARG A 299 -5.32 7.61 -22.09
C ARG A 299 -4.87 8.74 -23.04
N LEU A 300 -3.60 9.13 -23.00
CA LEU A 300 -3.12 10.40 -23.58
C LEU A 300 -3.38 10.59 -25.08
N ILE A 301 -3.56 9.52 -25.86
CA ILE A 301 -3.81 9.63 -27.31
C ILE A 301 -5.28 9.43 -27.69
N TYR A 302 -6.17 9.05 -26.77
CA TYR A 302 -7.55 8.73 -27.15
C TYR A 302 -8.44 9.96 -27.10
N GLN A 303 -9.30 10.08 -28.10
CA GLN A 303 -10.39 11.06 -28.16
C GLN A 303 -11.74 10.41 -27.94
N THR A 304 -12.72 11.24 -27.58
CA THR A 304 -14.11 10.81 -27.41
C THR A 304 -14.90 11.34 -28.59
N THR A 305 -15.13 10.49 -29.59
CA THR A 305 -15.88 10.84 -30.80
C THR A 305 -17.03 9.85 -30.98
N GLY A 306 -18.19 10.15 -30.38
CA GLY A 306 -19.36 9.26 -30.45
C GLY A 306 -19.18 7.95 -29.68
N GLU A 307 -19.53 6.82 -30.31
CA GLU A 307 -19.48 5.46 -29.73
C GLU A 307 -18.11 4.75 -29.87
N ALA A 308 -17.15 5.32 -30.62
CA ALA A 308 -15.83 4.71 -30.88
C ALA A 308 -14.67 5.59 -30.38
N GLU A 309 -13.63 4.94 -29.83
CA GLU A 309 -12.38 5.59 -29.41
C GLU A 309 -11.43 5.73 -30.63
N GLN A 310 -11.05 6.97 -30.98
CA GLN A 310 -10.07 7.24 -32.04
C GLN A 310 -8.76 7.80 -31.45
N GLY A 311 -7.61 7.39 -32.00
CA GLY A 311 -6.29 7.88 -31.61
C GLY A 311 -5.96 9.24 -32.25
N ASN A 312 -5.39 10.16 -31.48
CA ASN A 312 -4.78 11.41 -31.94
C ASN A 312 -3.51 11.69 -31.12
N CYS A 313 -2.36 11.59 -31.78
CA CYS A 313 -1.05 11.89 -31.17
C CYS A 313 -0.62 13.36 -31.26
N GLY A 314 -1.29 14.20 -32.05
CA GLY A 314 -0.93 15.61 -32.23
C GLY A 314 -0.74 16.36 -30.90
N PRO A 315 -1.68 16.29 -29.96
CA PRO A 315 -1.55 17.00 -28.68
C PRO A 315 -0.32 16.62 -27.85
N ILE A 316 0.04 15.33 -27.80
CA ILE A 316 1.21 14.88 -27.06
C ILE A 316 2.49 15.22 -27.82
N VAL A 317 2.48 15.16 -29.15
CA VAL A 317 3.58 15.65 -29.98
C VAL A 317 3.82 17.14 -29.70
N ASP A 318 2.78 17.96 -29.65
CA ASP A 318 2.87 19.39 -29.38
C ASP A 318 3.45 19.67 -27.99
N LEU A 319 2.97 18.95 -26.96
CA LEU A 319 3.51 19.06 -25.60
C LEU A 319 5.01 18.70 -25.56
N LEU A 320 5.40 17.63 -26.22
CA LEU A 320 6.79 17.16 -26.28
C LEU A 320 7.65 17.95 -27.25
N SER A 321 7.04 18.74 -28.14
CA SER A 321 7.70 19.62 -29.13
C SER A 321 7.83 21.06 -28.62
N THR A 322 7.48 21.32 -27.37
CA THR A 322 7.68 22.62 -26.75
C THR A 322 9.17 22.93 -26.49
N SER A 323 9.54 24.21 -26.49
CA SER A 323 10.86 24.70 -26.09
C SER A 323 10.83 25.44 -24.74
N THR A 324 9.67 25.48 -24.08
CA THR A 324 9.45 26.27 -22.85
C THR A 324 9.81 25.50 -21.57
N LEU A 325 9.73 24.16 -21.58
CA LEU A 325 9.98 23.29 -20.42
C LEU A 325 11.47 23.03 -20.14
N LYS A 326 12.28 24.09 -20.05
CA LYS A 326 13.74 24.00 -19.84
C LYS A 326 14.12 23.52 -18.43
N GLU A 327 13.26 23.75 -17.46
CA GLU A 327 13.44 23.37 -16.05
C GLU A 327 12.97 21.95 -15.73
N LEU A 328 12.40 21.23 -16.70
CA LEU A 328 11.82 19.91 -16.46
C LEU A 328 12.91 18.91 -16.09
N GLU A 329 12.77 18.30 -14.91
CA GLU A 329 13.68 17.32 -14.33
C GLU A 329 13.09 15.90 -14.36
N GLU A 330 11.77 15.75 -14.25
CA GLU A 330 11.06 14.47 -14.28
C GLU A 330 9.83 14.51 -15.19
N LEU A 331 9.74 13.53 -16.08
CA LEU A 331 8.58 13.26 -16.91
C LEU A 331 8.19 11.78 -16.80
N ASP A 332 7.02 11.51 -16.24
CA ASP A 332 6.46 10.16 -16.15
C ASP A 332 5.21 10.04 -17.03
N MET A 333 5.32 9.27 -18.11
CA MET A 333 4.23 8.91 -19.02
C MET A 333 4.01 7.39 -19.00
N SER A 334 4.37 6.71 -17.91
CA SER A 334 4.22 5.27 -17.80
C SER A 334 2.75 4.85 -17.79
N GLN A 335 2.46 3.67 -18.34
CA GLN A 335 1.11 3.12 -18.39
C GLN A 335 0.09 4.06 -19.09
N THR A 336 0.53 4.89 -20.05
CA THR A 336 -0.37 5.75 -20.85
C THR A 336 -0.68 5.18 -22.24
N VAL A 337 -1.93 4.76 -22.50
CA VAL A 337 -2.25 3.87 -23.64
C VAL A 337 -1.65 4.43 -24.95
N SER A 338 -0.98 3.52 -25.66
CA SER A 338 0.11 3.69 -26.62
C SER A 338 0.28 4.99 -27.39
N LEU A 339 1.51 5.48 -27.49
CA LEU A 339 1.93 6.62 -28.31
C LEU A 339 2.09 6.25 -29.81
N PHE A 340 1.03 5.80 -30.49
CA PHE A 340 1.11 5.34 -31.89
C PHE A 340 0.80 6.45 -32.91
N GLU A 341 1.72 6.65 -33.86
CA GLU A 341 1.74 7.61 -35.01
C GLU A 341 2.75 8.77 -34.93
N PHE A 342 3.96 8.54 -34.42
CA PHE A 342 5.09 9.44 -34.73
C PHE A 342 5.67 9.07 -36.11
N GLU A 343 5.20 9.72 -37.18
CA GLU A 343 5.62 9.37 -38.55
C GLU A 343 7.04 9.84 -38.92
N ALA A 344 7.59 10.89 -38.29
CA ALA A 344 8.87 11.49 -38.72
C ALA A 344 9.97 11.57 -37.63
N HIS A 345 9.68 12.13 -36.45
CA HIS A 345 10.68 12.35 -35.38
C HIS A 345 10.11 12.11 -33.98
N PHE A 346 10.92 11.58 -33.06
CA PHE A 346 10.57 11.50 -31.64
C PHE A 346 10.92 12.84 -30.98
N PRO A 347 9.95 13.71 -30.63
CA PRO A 347 10.23 15.11 -30.30
C PRO A 347 11.08 15.29 -29.05
N LEU A 348 10.99 14.31 -28.14
CA LEU A 348 11.56 14.36 -26.80
C LEU A 348 13.09 14.43 -26.79
N THR A 349 13.74 13.87 -27.81
CA THR A 349 15.21 13.72 -27.88
C THR A 349 15.88 14.74 -28.79
N VAL A 350 15.20 15.83 -29.14
CA VAL A 350 15.82 16.94 -29.87
C VAL A 350 16.78 17.68 -28.93
N PRO A 351 18.08 17.84 -29.29
CA PRO A 351 19.06 18.51 -28.45
C PRO A 351 18.62 19.90 -27.98
N GLY A 352 18.88 20.22 -26.71
CA GLY A 352 18.56 21.51 -26.10
C GLY A 352 17.10 21.69 -25.66
N ARG A 353 16.21 20.71 -25.92
CA ARG A 353 14.79 20.81 -25.56
C ARG A 353 14.54 20.64 -24.06
N PHE A 354 15.06 19.56 -23.48
CA PHE A 354 14.91 19.24 -22.06
C PHE A 354 16.28 19.10 -21.38
N PRO A 355 17.05 20.20 -21.24
CA PRO A 355 18.45 20.14 -20.81
C PRO A 355 18.63 19.65 -19.37
N LYS A 356 17.62 19.84 -18.51
CA LYS A 356 17.65 19.44 -17.09
C LYS A 356 16.93 18.12 -16.81
N LEU A 357 16.40 17.43 -17.82
CA LEU A 357 15.63 16.20 -17.61
C LEU A 357 16.53 15.08 -17.11
N ARG A 358 16.29 14.66 -15.86
CA ARG A 358 17.04 13.62 -15.15
C ARG A 358 16.30 12.30 -15.18
N LYS A 359 14.97 12.31 -15.10
CA LYS A 359 14.16 11.09 -15.05
C LYS A 359 13.13 11.07 -16.15
N LEU A 360 13.20 10.06 -16.99
CA LEU A 360 12.25 9.81 -18.05
C LEU A 360 11.67 8.40 -17.90
N ASN A 361 10.40 8.34 -17.52
CA ASN A 361 9.69 7.09 -17.38
C ASN A 361 8.67 6.92 -18.51
N LEU A 362 8.98 6.05 -19.47
CA LEU A 362 8.09 5.67 -20.58
C LEU A 362 7.46 4.29 -20.35
N GLY A 363 7.87 3.54 -19.32
CA GLY A 363 7.55 2.13 -19.12
C GLY A 363 6.87 1.81 -17.79
N GLY A 364 6.19 0.67 -17.71
CA GLY A 364 5.58 0.22 -16.46
C GLY A 364 5.03 -1.18 -16.56
N ARG A 365 5.06 -1.91 -15.44
CA ARG A 365 4.52 -3.27 -15.33
C ARG A 365 2.99 -3.26 -15.45
N GLY A 366 2.48 -3.38 -16.69
CA GLY A 366 1.06 -3.42 -17.02
C GLY A 366 0.82 -3.70 -18.51
N TYR A 367 -0.18 -4.53 -18.82
CA TYR A 367 -0.43 -5.19 -20.12
C TYR A 367 -0.80 -4.29 -21.33
N ARG A 368 -0.49 -2.98 -21.35
CA ARG A 368 -1.07 -2.06 -22.35
C ARG A 368 -0.13 -1.04 -23.00
N MET A 369 1.19 -1.06 -22.72
CA MET A 369 2.15 -0.15 -23.37
C MET A 369 3.13 -0.89 -24.24
N TYR A 370 3.23 -0.49 -25.50
CA TYR A 370 4.21 -1.02 -26.42
C TYR A 370 4.88 0.11 -27.20
N MET A 371 6.21 0.16 -27.18
CA MET A 371 7.00 0.97 -28.10
C MET A 371 7.54 0.06 -29.20
N SER A 372 7.27 0.37 -30.47
CA SER A 372 7.82 -0.42 -31.58
C SER A 372 9.34 -0.29 -31.64
N SER A 373 10.00 -1.23 -32.30
CA SER A 373 11.45 -1.17 -32.52
C SER A 373 11.87 0.11 -33.27
N GLU A 374 11.10 0.52 -34.28
CA GLU A 374 11.37 1.73 -35.06
C GLU A 374 11.25 3.02 -34.23
N GLN A 375 10.27 3.09 -33.33
CA GLN A 375 10.12 4.21 -32.40
C GLN A 375 11.29 4.27 -31.41
N LEU A 376 11.68 3.12 -30.85
CA LEU A 376 12.86 3.04 -30.00
C LEU A 376 14.12 3.45 -30.76
N ALA A 377 14.25 3.08 -32.04
CA ALA A 377 15.40 3.43 -32.86
C ALA A 377 15.52 4.96 -33.05
N ARG A 378 14.42 5.64 -33.36
CA ARG A 378 14.37 7.10 -33.48
C ARG A 378 14.70 7.79 -32.16
N PHE A 379 14.08 7.33 -31.07
CA PHE A 379 14.33 7.84 -29.72
C PHE A 379 15.81 7.67 -29.33
N ALA A 380 16.35 6.46 -29.47
CA ALA A 380 17.73 6.16 -29.15
C ALA A 380 18.74 6.92 -30.02
N THR A 381 18.45 7.12 -31.31
CA THR A 381 19.29 7.95 -32.19
C THR A 381 19.37 9.37 -31.68
N GLY A 382 18.25 9.95 -31.23
CA GLY A 382 18.23 11.27 -30.60
C GLY A 382 19.03 11.34 -29.30
N LEU A 383 19.00 10.29 -28.47
CA LEU A 383 19.88 10.19 -27.29
C LEU A 383 21.36 10.15 -27.70
N GLY A 384 21.69 9.40 -28.75
CA GLY A 384 23.06 9.23 -29.26
C GLY A 384 23.70 10.50 -29.82
N VAL A 385 22.90 11.53 -30.14
CA VAL A 385 23.36 12.86 -30.60
C VAL A 385 23.24 13.95 -29.53
N GLY A 386 23.03 13.58 -28.26
CA GLY A 386 23.01 14.54 -27.14
C GLY A 386 21.64 15.15 -26.81
N GLY A 387 20.54 14.45 -27.15
CA GLY A 387 19.17 14.92 -26.91
C GLY A 387 18.82 15.23 -25.45
N LEU A 388 19.34 14.43 -24.50
CA LEU A 388 19.04 14.52 -23.07
C LEU A 388 20.33 14.43 -22.23
N PRO A 389 21.09 15.53 -22.11
CA PRO A 389 22.45 15.49 -21.55
C PRO A 389 22.49 15.23 -20.03
N SER A 390 21.42 15.54 -19.30
CA SER A 390 21.34 15.36 -17.84
C SER A 390 20.64 14.08 -17.41
N LEU A 391 20.36 13.16 -18.34
CA LEU A 391 19.54 11.98 -18.08
C LEU A 391 20.25 11.03 -17.10
N GLN A 392 19.58 10.71 -15.99
CA GLN A 392 20.05 9.82 -14.93
C GLN A 392 19.24 8.53 -14.87
N GLU A 393 17.93 8.60 -15.11
CA GLU A 393 17.00 7.47 -14.99
C GLU A 393 16.18 7.33 -16.27
N LEU A 394 16.26 6.16 -16.90
CA LEU A 394 15.55 5.84 -18.14
C LEU A 394 14.82 4.52 -18.03
N VAL A 395 13.49 4.56 -18.21
CA VAL A 395 12.64 3.37 -18.24
C VAL A 395 12.03 3.20 -19.62
N ILE A 396 12.38 2.12 -20.31
CA ILE A 396 11.89 1.74 -21.65
C ILE A 396 10.71 0.75 -21.52
N PRO A 397 9.57 1.00 -22.18
CA PRO A 397 8.39 0.15 -22.13
C PRO A 397 8.57 -1.18 -22.88
N TYR A 398 7.57 -2.06 -22.72
CA TYR A 398 7.49 -3.32 -23.46
C TYR A 398 7.54 -3.08 -24.98
N GLY A 399 8.04 -4.07 -25.71
CA GLY A 399 8.12 -4.01 -27.17
C GLY A 399 6.84 -4.52 -27.81
N ARG A 400 6.41 -3.91 -28.91
CA ARG A 400 5.24 -4.39 -29.66
C ARG A 400 5.57 -5.70 -30.36
N PHE A 401 4.71 -6.70 -30.24
CA PHE A 401 4.79 -7.90 -31.08
C PHE A 401 4.36 -7.53 -32.51
N THR A 402 5.26 -7.73 -33.47
CA THR A 402 5.03 -7.56 -34.91
C THR A 402 5.42 -8.85 -35.63
N GLU A 403 4.77 -9.16 -36.75
CA GLU A 403 5.06 -10.36 -37.55
C GLU A 403 6.51 -10.37 -38.07
N ASN A 404 7.04 -9.18 -38.38
CA ASN A 404 8.46 -8.98 -38.73
C ASN A 404 9.21 -8.41 -37.51
N LEU A 405 10.03 -9.24 -36.87
CA LEU A 405 10.91 -8.82 -35.78
C LEU A 405 12.07 -8.00 -36.35
N ASN A 406 12.26 -6.78 -35.84
CA ASN A 406 13.38 -5.90 -36.19
C ASN A 406 14.15 -5.55 -34.92
N ALA A 407 15.44 -5.84 -34.85
CA ALA A 407 16.32 -5.51 -33.72
C ALA A 407 16.77 -4.03 -33.67
N GLY A 408 16.47 -3.23 -34.70
CA GLY A 408 17.01 -1.89 -34.91
C GLY A 408 16.83 -0.92 -33.73
N GLY A 409 15.73 -1.03 -32.98
CA GLY A 409 15.48 -0.22 -31.78
C GLY A 409 16.51 -0.44 -30.68
N VAL A 410 16.71 -1.70 -30.28
CA VAL A 410 17.68 -2.06 -29.25
C VAL A 410 19.11 -1.80 -29.72
N VAL A 411 19.41 -2.06 -31.00
CA VAL A 411 20.73 -1.76 -31.58
C VAL A 411 21.03 -0.26 -31.55
N ALA A 412 20.07 0.59 -31.90
CA ALA A 412 20.23 2.04 -31.80
C ALA A 412 20.44 2.48 -30.35
N LEU A 413 19.76 1.85 -29.38
CA LEU A 413 19.97 2.12 -27.95
C LEU A 413 21.38 1.72 -27.50
N ALA A 414 21.87 0.57 -27.95
CA ALA A 414 23.24 0.15 -27.72
C ALA A 414 24.24 1.17 -28.28
N ASN A 415 24.00 1.70 -29.49
CA ASN A 415 24.84 2.74 -30.09
C ASN A 415 24.78 4.05 -29.29
N ALA A 416 23.60 4.43 -28.79
CA ALA A 416 23.43 5.61 -27.95
C ALA A 416 24.24 5.53 -26.64
N LEU A 417 24.23 4.37 -25.98
CA LEU A 417 25.04 4.11 -24.78
C LEU A 417 26.54 4.18 -25.09
N SER A 418 26.97 3.70 -26.26
CA SER A 418 28.36 3.76 -26.71
C SER A 418 28.81 5.17 -27.14
N SER A 419 27.88 6.08 -27.43
CA SER A 419 28.19 7.45 -27.87
C SER A 419 28.90 8.30 -26.80
N GLY A 420 28.73 7.95 -25.52
CA GLY A 420 29.24 8.73 -24.38
C GLY A 420 28.33 9.89 -23.93
N HIS A 421 27.26 10.20 -24.65
CA HIS A 421 26.30 11.24 -24.26
C HIS A 421 25.41 10.83 -23.07
N LEU A 422 25.41 9.54 -22.70
CA LEU A 422 24.62 8.96 -21.60
C LEU A 422 25.50 8.66 -20.36
N ALA A 423 26.59 9.40 -20.16
CA ALA A 423 27.54 9.15 -19.07
C ALA A 423 26.95 9.36 -17.66
N GLU A 424 25.92 10.22 -17.54
CA GLU A 424 25.23 10.52 -16.28
C GLU A 424 24.16 9.48 -15.89
N VAL A 425 23.88 8.50 -16.76
CA VAL A 425 22.85 7.48 -16.50
C VAL A 425 23.25 6.60 -15.31
N ARG A 426 22.38 6.59 -14.30
CA ARG A 426 22.45 5.82 -13.07
C ARG A 426 21.47 4.66 -13.04
N GLY A 427 20.34 4.78 -13.73
CA GLY A 427 19.35 3.70 -13.81
C GLY A 427 18.84 3.49 -15.22
N LEU A 428 18.87 2.23 -15.65
CA LEU A 428 18.35 1.78 -16.93
C LEU A 428 17.43 0.56 -16.71
N GLU A 429 16.15 0.74 -17.00
CA GLU A 429 15.16 -0.34 -17.03
C GLU A 429 14.66 -0.56 -18.45
N ILE A 430 14.76 -1.80 -18.93
CA ILE A 430 14.21 -2.23 -20.22
C ILE A 430 13.25 -3.39 -19.94
N ALA A 431 11.94 -3.12 -20.08
CA ALA A 431 10.90 -4.12 -19.98
C ALA A 431 11.02 -5.18 -21.09
N ALA A 432 10.23 -6.26 -21.04
CA ALA A 432 10.33 -7.33 -22.03
C ALA A 432 10.00 -6.85 -23.44
N ARG A 433 10.90 -7.14 -24.39
CA ARG A 433 10.86 -6.61 -25.75
C ARG A 433 11.08 -7.74 -26.77
N PRO A 434 10.18 -7.94 -27.75
CA PRO A 434 10.37 -8.94 -28.81
C PRO A 434 11.56 -8.61 -29.73
N ASP A 435 11.90 -7.33 -29.84
CA ASP A 435 13.05 -6.82 -30.61
C ASP A 435 14.39 -6.95 -29.85
N MET A 436 14.39 -7.50 -28.62
CA MET A 436 15.59 -7.88 -27.90
C MET A 436 16.09 -9.24 -28.40
N THR A 437 16.51 -9.32 -29.67
CA THR A 437 17.10 -10.54 -30.24
C THR A 437 18.45 -10.84 -29.58
N LYS A 438 18.98 -12.05 -29.81
CA LYS A 438 20.31 -12.46 -29.35
C LYS A 438 21.39 -11.42 -29.67
N GLU A 439 21.52 -11.04 -30.93
CA GLU A 439 22.54 -10.11 -31.41
C GLU A 439 22.33 -8.70 -30.85
N ALA A 440 21.06 -8.31 -30.67
CA ALA A 440 20.69 -7.02 -30.08
C ALA A 440 21.11 -6.95 -28.61
N PHE A 441 20.85 -8.02 -27.85
CA PHE A 441 21.25 -8.13 -26.45
C PHE A 441 22.78 -8.21 -26.30
N GLU A 442 23.47 -8.93 -27.20
CA GLU A 442 24.93 -8.95 -27.26
C GLU A 442 25.51 -7.56 -27.50
N GLY A 443 24.97 -6.83 -28.49
CA GLY A 443 25.36 -5.46 -28.79
C GLY A 443 25.13 -4.52 -27.61
N LEU A 444 23.95 -4.59 -26.99
CA LEU A 444 23.60 -3.81 -25.81
C LEU A 444 24.55 -4.09 -24.64
N SER A 445 24.81 -5.36 -24.36
CA SER A 445 25.70 -5.81 -23.29
C SER A 445 27.13 -5.36 -23.52
N ARG A 446 27.61 -5.42 -24.77
CA ARG A 446 28.94 -4.91 -25.16
C ARG A 446 29.05 -3.40 -24.97
N SER A 447 28.01 -2.64 -25.32
CA SER A 447 27.97 -1.19 -25.09
C SER A 447 27.98 -0.84 -23.60
N LEU A 448 27.22 -1.56 -22.76
CA LEU A 448 27.25 -1.39 -21.31
C LEU A 448 28.64 -1.73 -20.74
N ALA A 449 29.25 -2.81 -21.23
CA ALA A 449 30.59 -3.26 -20.87
C ALA A 449 31.72 -2.43 -21.48
N ALA A 450 31.44 -1.44 -22.34
CA ALA A 450 32.47 -0.58 -22.93
C ALA A 450 33.05 0.43 -21.92
N GLY A 451 32.30 0.74 -20.84
CA GLY A 451 32.72 1.66 -19.78
C GLY A 451 32.39 3.13 -20.07
N LYS A 452 31.37 3.39 -20.90
CA LYS A 452 30.84 4.75 -21.13
C LYS A 452 29.76 5.15 -20.11
N THR A 453 29.18 4.18 -19.40
CA THR A 453 28.15 4.37 -18.37
C THR A 453 28.66 3.95 -16.98
N LEU A 454 29.75 4.57 -16.51
CA LEU A 454 30.43 4.19 -15.27
C LEU A 454 29.63 4.51 -14.00
N LEU A 455 28.63 5.39 -14.09
CA LEU A 455 27.77 5.79 -12.99
C LEU A 455 26.54 4.90 -12.82
N LEU A 456 26.39 3.85 -13.64
CA LEU A 456 25.24 2.96 -13.60
C LEU A 456 25.15 2.22 -12.25
N GLN A 457 24.08 2.50 -11.51
CA GLN A 457 23.74 1.93 -10.21
C GLN A 457 22.63 0.88 -10.31
N THR A 458 21.66 1.08 -11.19
CA THR A 458 20.52 0.17 -11.38
C THR A 458 20.45 -0.29 -12.83
N LEU A 459 20.45 -1.60 -13.03
CA LEU A 459 20.25 -2.22 -14.34
C LEU A 459 19.15 -3.27 -14.23
N ASP A 460 18.02 -3.07 -14.91
CA ASP A 460 16.92 -4.04 -15.02
C ASP A 460 16.68 -4.38 -16.50
N LEU A 461 17.04 -5.59 -16.90
CA LEU A 461 16.88 -6.08 -18.26
C LEU A 461 15.97 -7.30 -18.28
N SER A 462 14.93 -7.22 -19.11
CA SER A 462 14.13 -8.40 -19.49
C SER A 462 14.47 -8.83 -20.91
N VAL A 463 15.02 -10.04 -21.06
CA VAL A 463 15.54 -10.59 -22.32
C VAL A 463 14.69 -11.75 -22.82
N ASP A 464 14.55 -11.92 -24.14
CA ASP A 464 13.95 -13.14 -24.67
C ASP A 464 14.98 -14.29 -24.61
N ALA A 465 14.57 -15.50 -24.21
CA ALA A 465 15.50 -16.51 -23.72
C ALA A 465 16.27 -17.29 -24.79
N ASP A 466 16.01 -17.06 -26.08
CA ASP A 466 16.66 -17.83 -27.12
C ASP A 466 18.14 -17.40 -27.27
N ASN A 467 19.04 -18.20 -26.68
CA ASN A 467 20.49 -18.19 -26.89
C ASN A 467 21.22 -16.87 -26.55
N THR A 468 20.99 -16.31 -25.36
CA THR A 468 21.58 -15.02 -24.89
C THR A 468 22.96 -15.13 -24.22
N GLY A 469 23.65 -16.26 -24.35
CA GLY A 469 24.88 -16.57 -23.59
C GLY A 469 26.01 -15.55 -23.79
N GLU A 470 26.28 -15.12 -25.02
CA GLU A 470 27.35 -14.14 -25.30
C GLU A 470 27.04 -12.75 -24.70
N GLY A 471 25.78 -12.32 -24.71
CA GLY A 471 25.39 -11.05 -24.08
C GLY A 471 25.66 -11.06 -22.58
N VAL A 472 25.33 -12.15 -21.89
CA VAL A 472 25.66 -12.30 -20.46
C VAL A 472 27.18 -12.38 -20.25
N GLY A 473 27.91 -13.05 -21.12
CA GLY A 473 29.38 -13.07 -21.12
C GLY A 473 29.98 -11.66 -21.20
N ASN A 474 29.48 -10.81 -22.10
CA ASN A 474 29.91 -9.42 -22.22
C ASN A 474 29.64 -8.61 -20.93
N LEU A 475 28.48 -8.81 -20.29
CA LEU A 475 28.19 -8.19 -18.99
C LEU A 475 29.16 -8.68 -17.91
N ALA A 476 29.44 -9.99 -17.87
CA ALA A 476 30.40 -10.58 -16.95
C ALA A 476 31.80 -10.00 -17.12
N GLU A 477 32.26 -9.83 -18.37
CA GLU A 477 33.53 -9.15 -18.67
C GLU A 477 33.53 -7.68 -18.24
N GLY A 478 32.42 -6.97 -18.46
CA GLY A 478 32.24 -5.59 -17.98
C GLY A 478 32.34 -5.46 -16.46
N ILE A 479 31.73 -6.40 -15.72
CA ILE A 479 31.80 -6.49 -14.26
C ILE A 479 33.22 -6.83 -13.82
N ARG A 480 33.82 -7.89 -14.38
CA ARG A 480 35.18 -8.34 -14.06
C ARG A 480 36.22 -7.25 -14.34
N GLY A 481 36.03 -6.49 -15.42
CA GLY A 481 36.86 -5.35 -15.80
C GLY A 481 36.60 -4.06 -15.00
N GLY A 482 35.70 -4.09 -14.01
CA GLY A 482 35.40 -2.95 -13.14
C GLY A 482 34.61 -1.82 -13.80
N ARG A 483 34.06 -2.03 -15.00
CA ARG A 483 33.32 -1.01 -15.75
C ARG A 483 31.89 -0.81 -15.25
N LEU A 484 31.39 -1.77 -14.47
CA LEU A 484 30.07 -1.74 -13.82
C LEU A 484 30.19 -1.74 -12.28
N ARG A 485 31.30 -1.22 -11.74
CA ARG A 485 31.59 -1.24 -10.29
C ARG A 485 30.60 -0.47 -9.41
N SER A 486 29.87 0.48 -10.00
CA SER A 486 28.90 1.34 -9.32
C SER A 486 27.53 0.66 -9.13
N LEU A 487 27.33 -0.55 -9.68
CA LEU A 487 26.06 -1.27 -9.57
C LEU A 487 25.70 -1.55 -8.11
N VAL A 488 24.50 -1.11 -7.74
CA VAL A 488 23.82 -1.35 -6.46
C VAL A 488 22.68 -2.36 -6.64
N SER A 489 22.02 -2.36 -7.80
CA SER A 489 20.92 -3.26 -8.13
C SER A 489 21.08 -3.82 -9.54
N LEU A 490 21.09 -5.15 -9.66
CA LEU A 490 21.10 -5.85 -10.93
C LEU A 490 19.90 -6.78 -11.01
N ARG A 491 19.08 -6.59 -12.05
CA ARG A 491 18.02 -7.51 -12.44
C ARG A 491 18.21 -8.00 -13.87
N LEU A 492 18.29 -9.31 -14.05
CA LEU A 492 18.31 -9.97 -15.36
C LEU A 492 17.24 -11.05 -15.38
N ALA A 493 16.24 -10.89 -16.24
CA ALA A 493 15.11 -11.80 -16.31
C ALA A 493 14.81 -12.27 -17.75
N ALA A 494 14.72 -13.58 -17.93
CA ALA A 494 14.23 -14.18 -19.17
C ALA A 494 12.69 -14.06 -19.28
N SER A 495 12.17 -13.51 -20.38
CA SER A 495 10.73 -13.25 -20.60
C SER A 495 9.96 -14.45 -21.14
N ARG A 496 10.61 -15.32 -21.93
CA ARG A 496 10.10 -16.63 -22.30
C ARG A 496 11.00 -17.66 -21.67
N ILE A 497 10.45 -18.77 -21.23
CA ILE A 497 11.21 -19.81 -20.56
C ILE A 497 11.18 -21.00 -21.50
N THR A 498 11.99 -20.91 -22.55
CA THR A 498 12.17 -21.97 -23.54
C THR A 498 13.41 -22.80 -23.17
N PRO A 499 13.40 -24.12 -23.44
CA PRO A 499 14.54 -25.00 -23.15
C PRO A 499 15.84 -24.74 -23.95
N SER A 500 15.97 -23.62 -24.66
CA SER A 500 16.98 -23.46 -25.71
C SER A 500 18.24 -22.72 -25.25
N LEU A 501 19.29 -23.52 -25.01
CA LEU A 501 20.70 -23.24 -25.34
C LEU A 501 21.31 -21.95 -24.76
N LEU A 502 21.30 -21.79 -23.43
CA LEU A 502 22.33 -20.97 -22.78
C LEU A 502 23.61 -21.80 -22.64
N SER A 503 24.68 -21.39 -23.31
CA SER A 503 26.04 -21.89 -23.06
C SER A 503 26.39 -21.68 -21.58
N GLY A 504 26.51 -22.79 -20.81
CA GLY A 504 26.79 -22.75 -19.37
C GLY A 504 28.06 -21.96 -19.00
N ASN A 505 29.00 -21.80 -19.93
CA ASN A 505 30.28 -21.12 -19.70
C ASN A 505 30.14 -19.61 -19.50
N SER A 506 29.33 -18.92 -20.30
CA SER A 506 29.17 -17.46 -20.19
C SER A 506 28.40 -17.05 -18.93
N MET A 507 27.48 -17.91 -18.53
CA MET A 507 26.67 -17.75 -17.33
C MET A 507 27.49 -18.04 -16.06
N TRP A 508 28.34 -19.07 -16.06
CA TRP A 508 29.35 -19.31 -15.02
C TRP A 508 30.25 -18.08 -14.81
N ALA A 509 30.70 -17.47 -15.91
CA ALA A 509 31.54 -16.27 -15.88
C ALA A 509 30.85 -15.09 -15.17
N LEU A 510 29.53 -14.92 -15.29
CA LEU A 510 28.80 -13.87 -14.56
C LEU A 510 28.85 -14.08 -13.05
N GLY A 511 28.59 -15.31 -12.59
CA GLY A 511 28.67 -15.67 -11.18
C GLY A 511 30.07 -15.38 -10.60
N LEU A 512 31.11 -15.84 -11.30
CA LEU A 512 32.50 -15.55 -10.95
C LEU A 512 32.83 -14.05 -10.97
N ALA A 513 32.35 -13.30 -11.97
CA ALA A 513 32.63 -11.87 -12.09
C ALA A 513 32.03 -11.09 -10.92
N LEU A 514 30.80 -11.42 -10.53
CA LEU A 514 30.14 -10.85 -9.35
C LEU A 514 30.93 -11.18 -8.07
N GLY A 515 31.33 -12.45 -7.90
CA GLY A 515 32.11 -12.90 -6.75
C GLY A 515 33.56 -12.46 -6.70
N GLY A 516 34.14 -12.11 -7.84
CA GLY A 516 35.50 -11.59 -7.98
C GLY A 516 35.67 -10.17 -7.42
N GLY A 517 34.59 -9.53 -6.98
CA GLY A 517 34.60 -8.16 -6.45
C GLY A 517 34.43 -7.09 -7.53
N GLY A 518 33.91 -7.44 -8.71
CA GLY A 518 33.66 -6.49 -9.80
C GLY A 518 32.59 -5.44 -9.45
N CYS A 519 31.66 -5.76 -8.54
CA CYS A 519 30.60 -4.87 -8.06
C CYS A 519 30.51 -4.89 -6.52
N PRO A 520 31.44 -4.22 -5.79
CA PRO A 520 31.49 -4.29 -4.33
C PRO A 520 30.29 -3.59 -3.64
N GLY A 521 29.64 -2.64 -4.35
CA GLY A 521 28.46 -1.91 -3.88
C GLY A 521 27.13 -2.63 -4.11
N LEU A 522 27.13 -3.84 -4.70
CA LEU A 522 25.90 -4.54 -5.07
C LEU A 522 25.10 -4.93 -3.83
N GLN A 523 23.88 -4.39 -3.70
CA GLN A 523 22.97 -4.64 -2.60
C GLN A 523 21.81 -5.57 -2.97
N LYS A 524 21.38 -5.54 -4.24
CA LYS A 524 20.26 -6.35 -4.75
C LYS A 524 20.64 -7.08 -6.03
N LEU A 525 20.35 -8.38 -6.04
CA LEU A 525 20.53 -9.24 -7.20
C LEU A 525 19.22 -10.02 -7.44
N ASP A 526 18.50 -9.72 -8.52
CA ASP A 526 17.29 -10.46 -8.95
C ASP A 526 17.58 -11.14 -10.29
N LEU A 527 17.53 -12.45 -10.31
CA LEU A 527 17.89 -13.19 -11.50
C LEU A 527 16.87 -14.30 -11.78
N ARG A 528 16.44 -14.38 -13.05
CA ARG A 528 15.41 -15.34 -13.49
C ARG A 528 15.79 -15.94 -14.83
N TRP A 529 16.07 -17.24 -14.88
CA TRP A 529 16.36 -17.96 -16.13
C TRP A 529 15.98 -19.43 -16.01
N TRP A 530 16.21 -20.14 -17.11
CA TRP A 530 16.18 -21.59 -17.21
C TRP A 530 17.51 -22.09 -17.76
N GLU A 531 17.96 -23.24 -17.28
CA GLU A 531 19.18 -23.93 -17.72
C GLU A 531 18.94 -25.44 -17.80
N GLU A 532 19.61 -26.15 -18.72
CA GLU A 532 19.51 -27.61 -18.87
C GLU A 532 20.11 -28.38 -17.68
N GLY A 533 21.19 -27.84 -17.09
CA GLY A 533 21.86 -28.38 -15.90
C GLY A 533 21.77 -27.41 -14.72
N ASP A 534 22.83 -27.33 -13.92
CA ASP A 534 22.95 -26.39 -12.80
C ASP A 534 24.31 -25.68 -12.74
N GLY A 535 25.01 -25.64 -13.87
CA GLY A 535 26.31 -25.00 -14.00
C GLY A 535 26.24 -23.52 -13.64
N TRP A 536 25.20 -22.79 -14.06
CA TRP A 536 25.09 -21.39 -13.69
C TRP A 536 24.96 -21.22 -12.17
N VAL A 537 24.13 -22.05 -11.52
CA VAL A 537 23.95 -22.01 -10.06
C VAL A 537 25.30 -22.24 -9.38
N GLY A 538 26.10 -23.17 -9.90
CA GLY A 538 27.45 -23.45 -9.42
C GLY A 538 28.39 -22.24 -9.52
N GLY A 539 28.41 -21.56 -10.66
CA GLY A 539 29.24 -20.36 -10.85
C GLY A 539 28.81 -19.19 -9.95
N LEU A 540 27.49 -19.02 -9.74
CA LEU A 540 27.00 -18.04 -8.76
C LEU A 540 27.38 -18.45 -7.34
N ALA A 541 27.24 -19.74 -6.99
CA ALA A 541 27.59 -20.24 -5.67
C ALA A 541 29.08 -20.02 -5.38
N GLU A 542 29.97 -20.33 -6.33
CA GLU A 542 31.40 -20.04 -6.19
C GLU A 542 31.65 -18.55 -6.00
N GLY A 543 30.98 -17.71 -6.81
CA GLY A 543 31.10 -16.27 -6.71
C GLY A 543 30.65 -15.70 -5.36
N LEU A 544 29.46 -16.08 -4.89
CA LEU A 544 28.94 -15.72 -3.57
C LEU A 544 29.85 -16.25 -2.46
N GLY A 545 30.38 -17.47 -2.62
CA GLY A 545 31.29 -18.12 -1.70
C GLY A 545 32.67 -17.45 -1.58
N GLY A 546 33.06 -16.64 -2.56
CA GLY A 546 34.31 -15.87 -2.57
C GLY A 546 34.35 -14.71 -1.56
N GLY A 547 33.22 -14.36 -0.94
CA GLY A 547 33.16 -13.42 0.20
C GLY A 547 33.37 -11.94 -0.15
N ARG A 548 33.45 -11.57 -1.43
CA ARG A 548 33.70 -10.18 -1.87
C ARG A 548 32.42 -9.35 -2.09
N LEU A 549 31.24 -9.96 -2.01
CA LEU A 549 29.93 -9.30 -2.11
C LEU A 549 29.40 -8.87 -0.74
N SER A 550 30.20 -8.08 -0.02
CA SER A 550 29.93 -7.70 1.39
C SER A 550 28.75 -6.72 1.57
N SER A 551 28.25 -6.12 0.50
CA SER A 551 27.09 -5.21 0.51
C SER A 551 25.77 -5.91 0.18
N LEU A 552 25.79 -7.18 -0.24
CA LEU A 552 24.61 -7.86 -0.79
C LEU A 552 23.60 -8.17 0.32
N GLN A 553 22.43 -7.53 0.27
CA GLN A 553 21.36 -7.67 1.26
C GLN A 553 20.17 -8.46 0.73
N GLY A 554 19.87 -8.31 -0.57
CA GLY A 554 18.74 -8.95 -1.24
C GLY A 554 19.19 -9.85 -2.37
N LEU A 555 18.83 -11.13 -2.30
CA LEU A 555 19.06 -12.12 -3.35
C LEU A 555 17.73 -12.74 -3.77
N SER A 556 17.34 -12.59 -5.02
CA SER A 556 16.14 -13.20 -5.60
C SER A 556 16.56 -14.06 -6.78
N LEU A 557 16.32 -15.36 -6.68
CA LEU A 557 16.67 -16.32 -7.71
C LEU A 557 15.42 -17.12 -8.09
N GLU A 558 15.01 -17.01 -9.35
CA GLU A 558 14.07 -17.95 -9.97
C GLU A 558 14.88 -18.90 -10.84
N VAL A 559 15.21 -20.06 -10.26
CA VAL A 559 16.10 -21.06 -10.85
C VAL A 559 15.26 -22.20 -11.42
N ARG A 560 15.38 -22.43 -12.72
CA ARG A 560 14.79 -23.59 -13.39
C ARG A 560 15.90 -24.43 -14.02
N CYS A 561 16.42 -25.38 -13.25
CA CYS A 561 17.38 -26.37 -13.74
C CYS A 561 16.66 -27.56 -14.37
N GLY A 562 17.14 -28.04 -15.51
CA GLY A 562 16.78 -29.33 -16.08
C GLY A 562 17.38 -30.50 -15.29
N GLU A 563 17.10 -31.73 -15.71
CA GLU A 563 17.44 -32.96 -14.97
C GLU A 563 18.88 -33.45 -15.24
N GLU A 564 19.58 -32.90 -16.23
CA GLU A 564 20.87 -33.44 -16.71
C GLU A 564 22.10 -33.01 -15.89
N GLY A 565 21.97 -32.03 -14.97
CA GLY A 565 23.10 -31.40 -14.28
C GLY A 565 23.64 -32.10 -13.01
N GLY A 566 23.03 -33.19 -12.54
CA GLY A 566 23.48 -33.89 -11.32
C GLY A 566 23.30 -33.13 -9.99
N GLY A 567 23.11 -31.81 -10.00
CA GLY A 567 22.70 -31.00 -8.85
C GLY A 567 23.84 -30.42 -7.98
N GLU A 568 25.11 -30.56 -8.39
CA GLU A 568 26.28 -30.07 -7.65
C GLU A 568 26.32 -28.53 -7.50
N GLY A 569 25.92 -27.79 -8.54
CA GLY A 569 25.80 -26.33 -8.46
C GLY A 569 24.73 -25.89 -7.48
N CYS A 570 23.55 -26.51 -7.52
CA CYS A 570 22.47 -26.25 -6.55
C CYS A 570 22.88 -26.56 -5.11
N LYS A 571 23.63 -27.65 -4.91
CA LYS A 571 24.21 -28.02 -3.62
C LYS A 571 25.23 -26.98 -3.13
N ALA A 572 26.13 -26.53 -3.99
CA ALA A 572 27.07 -25.46 -3.67
C ALA A 572 26.34 -24.17 -3.25
N LEU A 573 25.25 -23.80 -3.93
CA LEU A 573 24.44 -22.64 -3.55
C LEU A 573 23.84 -22.81 -2.15
N GLY A 574 23.27 -23.99 -1.86
CA GLY A 574 22.73 -24.33 -0.55
C GLY A 574 23.79 -24.20 0.55
N GLU A 575 25.00 -24.68 0.30
CA GLU A 575 26.13 -24.58 1.23
C GLU A 575 26.53 -23.13 1.50
N VAL A 576 26.63 -22.32 0.45
CA VAL A 576 27.05 -20.91 0.58
C VAL A 576 26.05 -20.11 1.40
N LEU A 577 24.75 -20.35 1.19
CA LEU A 577 23.68 -19.74 1.98
C LEU A 577 23.72 -20.21 3.44
N ALA A 578 23.98 -21.50 3.67
CA ALA A 578 23.97 -22.09 5.00
C ALA A 578 25.25 -21.84 5.82
N THR A 579 26.37 -21.55 5.17
CA THR A 579 27.68 -21.34 5.83
C THR A 579 27.98 -19.88 6.16
N SER A 580 27.01 -18.97 6.02
CA SER A 580 27.15 -17.53 6.32
C SER A 580 28.30 -16.83 5.58
N LYS A 581 28.70 -17.34 4.41
CA LYS A 581 29.77 -16.74 3.59
C LYS A 581 29.40 -15.34 3.06
N VAL A 582 28.12 -15.00 3.06
CA VAL A 582 27.61 -13.66 2.72
C VAL A 582 26.83 -13.10 3.92
N PRO A 583 27.51 -12.59 4.97
CA PRO A 583 26.87 -12.19 6.23
C PRO A 583 25.98 -10.95 6.12
N SER A 584 26.07 -10.21 5.00
CA SER A 584 25.24 -9.05 4.71
C SER A 584 23.82 -9.41 4.25
N LEU A 585 23.55 -10.67 3.87
CA LEU A 585 22.23 -11.08 3.40
C LEU A 585 21.16 -10.86 4.48
N ARG A 586 20.00 -10.37 4.04
CA ARG A 586 18.82 -10.11 4.87
C ARG A 586 17.56 -10.72 4.29
N ALA A 587 17.44 -10.71 2.96
CA ALA A 587 16.31 -11.28 2.25
C ALA A 587 16.81 -12.16 1.11
N VAL A 588 16.42 -13.44 1.15
CA VAL A 588 16.68 -14.41 0.09
C VAL A 588 15.33 -14.93 -0.41
N SER A 589 15.11 -14.92 -1.71
CA SER A 589 13.95 -15.53 -2.35
C SER A 589 14.46 -16.57 -3.33
N LEU A 590 14.12 -17.84 -3.11
CA LEU A 590 14.49 -18.94 -3.99
C LEU A 590 13.24 -19.57 -4.56
N THR A 591 13.06 -19.51 -5.87
CA THR A 591 11.98 -20.17 -6.57
C THR A 591 12.57 -21.27 -7.45
N CYS A 592 12.26 -22.53 -7.15
CA CYS A 592 12.87 -23.71 -7.76
C CYS A 592 11.81 -24.69 -8.32
N TRP A 593 12.21 -25.58 -9.23
CA TRP A 593 11.36 -26.72 -9.65
C TRP A 593 11.52 -27.89 -8.69
N CYS A 594 10.45 -28.66 -8.48
CA CYS A 594 10.46 -29.89 -7.67
C CYS A 594 11.17 -31.04 -8.41
N ASN A 595 12.49 -30.98 -8.51
CA ASN A 595 13.32 -31.99 -9.17
C ASN A 595 14.62 -32.24 -8.38
N GLN A 596 15.52 -33.06 -8.94
CA GLN A 596 16.78 -33.45 -8.31
C GLN A 596 17.64 -32.25 -7.88
N SER A 597 17.63 -31.14 -8.64
CA SER A 597 18.37 -29.93 -8.31
C SER A 597 17.89 -29.30 -7.00
N PHE A 598 16.58 -29.30 -6.72
CA PHE A 598 16.06 -28.83 -5.43
C PHE A 598 16.44 -29.76 -4.27
N ARG A 599 16.51 -31.07 -4.51
CA ARG A 599 17.04 -32.02 -3.51
C ARG A 599 18.49 -31.72 -3.17
N SER A 600 19.32 -31.49 -4.19
CA SER A 600 20.73 -31.14 -3.98
C SER A 600 20.89 -29.78 -3.28
N LEU A 601 20.03 -28.79 -3.58
CA LEU A 601 19.94 -27.53 -2.82
C LEU A 601 19.64 -27.78 -1.34
N CYS A 602 18.68 -28.67 -1.03
CA CYS A 602 18.37 -29.06 0.35
C CYS A 602 19.53 -29.78 1.04
N GLU A 603 20.29 -30.64 0.32
CA GLU A 603 21.51 -31.25 0.84
C GLU A 603 22.54 -30.18 1.22
N GLY A 604 22.75 -29.19 0.36
CA GLY A 604 23.64 -28.06 0.62
C GLY A 604 23.20 -27.24 1.83
N LEU A 605 21.91 -26.91 1.92
CA LEU A 605 21.35 -26.18 3.07
C LEU A 605 21.54 -26.95 4.40
N SER A 606 21.51 -28.28 4.34
CA SER A 606 21.70 -29.15 5.51
C SER A 606 23.12 -29.12 6.08
N ARG A 607 24.12 -28.69 5.29
CA ARG A 607 25.53 -28.59 5.71
C ARG A 607 25.80 -27.41 6.66
N GLY A 608 24.89 -26.44 6.76
CA GLY A 608 25.04 -25.26 7.62
C GLY A 608 23.76 -24.89 8.35
N ARG A 609 23.52 -23.59 8.61
CA ARG A 609 22.25 -23.10 9.17
C ARG A 609 21.92 -21.72 8.61
N VAL A 610 20.71 -21.57 8.09
CA VAL A 610 20.14 -20.28 7.70
C VAL A 610 19.16 -19.83 8.78
N GLY A 611 19.50 -18.73 9.45
CA GLY A 611 18.70 -18.14 10.52
C GLY A 611 18.71 -16.62 10.49
N PRO A 612 17.88 -15.96 11.32
CA PRO A 612 17.89 -14.51 11.47
C PRO A 612 19.31 -13.98 11.75
N PRO A 613 19.74 -12.87 11.13
CA PRO A 613 18.92 -11.87 10.43
C PRO A 613 18.57 -12.20 8.98
N THR A 614 19.05 -13.32 8.42
CA THR A 614 18.73 -13.74 7.05
C THR A 614 17.36 -14.39 6.99
N LEU A 615 16.42 -13.73 6.31
CA LEU A 615 15.08 -14.26 6.05
C LEU A 615 15.04 -14.88 4.65
N ILE A 616 14.46 -16.07 4.56
CA ILE A 616 14.34 -16.81 3.29
C ILE A 616 12.87 -17.07 2.94
N ASP A 617 12.52 -16.77 1.70
CA ASP A 617 11.27 -17.15 1.06
C ASP A 617 11.57 -18.29 0.07
N VAL A 618 10.81 -19.38 0.16
CA VAL A 618 10.99 -20.56 -0.69
C VAL A 618 9.74 -20.76 -1.55
N GLY A 619 9.92 -20.70 -2.86
CA GLY A 619 8.93 -20.96 -3.88
C GLY A 619 9.20 -22.30 -4.58
N LEU A 620 8.17 -23.12 -4.79
CA LEU A 620 8.28 -24.38 -5.53
C LEU A 620 7.33 -24.42 -6.74
N TRP A 621 7.87 -24.80 -7.89
CA TRP A 621 7.14 -25.09 -9.14
C TRP A 621 7.13 -26.60 -9.43
N GLY A 622 6.19 -27.00 -10.29
CA GLY A 622 6.07 -28.38 -10.75
C GLY A 622 5.08 -29.21 -9.93
N ASP A 623 4.77 -30.38 -10.47
CA ASP A 623 3.72 -31.26 -9.95
C ASP A 623 4.24 -32.35 -9.00
N ASN A 624 5.57 -32.60 -8.99
CA ASN A 624 6.25 -33.51 -8.05
C ASN A 624 6.42 -32.90 -6.64
N LEU A 625 5.36 -32.28 -6.11
CA LEU A 625 5.38 -31.52 -4.86
C LEU A 625 5.85 -32.37 -3.66
N GLN A 626 5.44 -33.64 -3.59
CA GLN A 626 5.85 -34.58 -2.55
C GLN A 626 7.38 -34.66 -2.42
N PHE A 627 8.07 -34.82 -3.54
CA PHE A 627 9.51 -34.98 -3.59
C PHE A 627 10.22 -33.73 -3.03
N GLY A 628 9.77 -32.54 -3.46
CA GLY A 628 10.29 -31.27 -2.97
C GLY A 628 10.03 -31.06 -1.48
N LEU A 629 8.80 -31.30 -1.02
CA LEU A 629 8.45 -31.10 0.39
C LEU A 629 9.16 -32.07 1.33
N THR A 630 9.41 -33.31 0.91
CA THR A 630 10.13 -34.28 1.75
C THR A 630 11.53 -33.78 2.06
N CYS A 631 12.27 -33.33 1.04
CA CYS A 631 13.61 -32.77 1.21
C CYS A 631 13.59 -31.51 2.10
N LEU A 632 12.63 -30.61 1.86
CA LEU A 632 12.49 -29.38 2.66
C LEU A 632 12.13 -29.68 4.12
N ALA A 633 11.24 -30.65 4.37
CA ALA A 633 10.84 -31.10 5.69
C ALA A 633 12.03 -31.63 6.50
N GLU A 634 12.94 -32.37 5.88
CA GLU A 634 14.16 -32.87 6.51
C GLU A 634 15.08 -31.73 6.98
N VAL A 635 15.31 -30.73 6.12
CA VAL A 635 16.12 -29.54 6.45
C VAL A 635 15.51 -28.77 7.63
N ILE A 636 14.18 -28.61 7.62
CA ILE A 636 13.44 -27.91 8.68
C ILE A 636 13.51 -28.71 10.00
N ARG A 637 13.27 -30.03 9.97
CA ARG A 637 13.35 -30.89 11.17
C ARG A 637 14.74 -30.88 11.80
N ALA A 638 15.78 -30.78 10.97
CA ALA A 638 17.16 -30.66 11.41
C ALA A 638 17.51 -29.28 12.02
N GLY A 639 16.57 -28.32 12.04
CA GLY A 639 16.77 -26.97 12.59
C GLY A 639 17.65 -26.07 11.74
N LYS A 640 17.82 -26.42 10.45
CA LYS A 640 18.79 -25.80 9.55
C LYS A 640 18.21 -24.56 8.84
N LEU A 641 16.89 -24.35 8.88
CA LEU A 641 16.18 -23.29 8.15
C LEU A 641 15.30 -22.40 9.05
N SER A 642 15.81 -22.02 10.22
CA SER A 642 15.07 -21.14 11.17
C SER A 642 14.72 -19.75 10.62
N GLY A 643 15.37 -19.31 9.54
CA GLY A 643 15.11 -18.04 8.85
C GLY A 643 13.91 -18.06 7.88
N LEU A 644 13.23 -19.21 7.69
CA LEU A 644 12.10 -19.33 6.76
C LEU A 644 10.99 -18.34 7.13
N ARG A 645 10.61 -17.48 6.17
CA ARG A 645 9.59 -16.46 6.33
C ARG A 645 8.34 -16.77 5.52
N LYS A 646 8.49 -17.25 4.29
CA LYS A 646 7.39 -17.59 3.40
C LYS A 646 7.67 -18.90 2.67
N PHE A 647 6.64 -19.72 2.54
CA PHE A 647 6.63 -20.83 1.59
C PHE A 647 5.51 -20.63 0.57
N GLU A 648 5.77 -20.88 -0.71
CA GLU A 648 4.77 -20.77 -1.77
C GLU A 648 4.91 -21.89 -2.82
N HIS A 649 3.82 -22.56 -3.16
CA HIS A 649 3.79 -23.54 -4.26
C HIS A 649 2.94 -23.04 -5.43
N PHE A 650 3.56 -22.98 -6.61
CA PHE A 650 3.02 -22.43 -7.86
C PHE A 650 2.49 -23.49 -8.84
N GLY A 651 2.68 -24.78 -8.55
CA GLY A 651 2.29 -25.89 -9.43
C GLY A 651 0.85 -26.36 -9.27
N THR A 652 0.48 -27.43 -9.99
CA THR A 652 -0.83 -28.09 -9.83
C THR A 652 -0.77 -29.32 -8.92
N GLY A 653 0.43 -29.76 -8.55
CA GLY A 653 0.68 -30.86 -7.61
C GLY A 653 -0.09 -30.73 -6.29
N VAL A 654 -0.74 -31.82 -5.90
CA VAL A 654 -1.62 -31.91 -4.74
C VAL A 654 -0.96 -32.78 -3.68
N LEU A 655 -1.11 -32.42 -2.41
CA LEU A 655 -0.64 -33.22 -1.29
C LEU A 655 -1.60 -34.35 -0.92
N SER A 656 -1.05 -35.53 -0.64
CA SER A 656 -1.77 -36.55 0.14
C SER A 656 -1.83 -36.15 1.63
N ARG A 657 -2.73 -36.81 2.38
CA ARG A 657 -2.86 -36.57 3.83
C ARG A 657 -1.56 -36.85 4.60
N GLU A 658 -0.83 -37.89 4.22
CA GLU A 658 0.42 -38.28 4.88
C GLU A 658 1.53 -37.27 4.59
N GLU A 659 1.63 -36.80 3.35
CA GLU A 659 2.61 -35.80 2.91
C GLU A 659 2.39 -34.46 3.59
N GLY A 660 1.14 -33.99 3.60
CA GLY A 660 0.77 -32.79 4.36
C GLY A 660 1.14 -32.95 5.83
N GLY A 661 0.81 -34.10 6.43
CA GLY A 661 1.14 -34.42 7.83
C GLY A 661 2.63 -34.36 8.12
N ALA A 662 3.44 -34.99 7.29
CA ALA A 662 4.89 -34.99 7.45
C ALA A 662 5.49 -33.57 7.37
N PHE A 663 5.04 -32.77 6.40
CA PHE A 663 5.50 -31.38 6.25
C PHE A 663 5.02 -30.49 7.41
N GLY A 664 3.76 -30.61 7.84
CA GLY A 664 3.23 -29.87 8.98
C GLY A 664 3.96 -30.18 10.28
N GLU A 665 4.26 -31.46 10.53
CA GLU A 665 5.03 -31.88 11.70
C GLU A 665 6.46 -31.33 11.66
N ALA A 666 7.08 -31.26 10.47
CA ALA A 666 8.38 -30.65 10.30
C ALA A 666 8.40 -29.17 10.70
N LEU A 667 7.41 -28.39 10.24
CA LEU A 667 7.30 -26.95 10.52
C LEU A 667 7.20 -26.64 12.02
N THR A 668 6.64 -27.57 12.79
CA THR A 668 6.45 -27.44 14.23
C THR A 668 7.35 -28.39 15.03
N HIS A 669 8.38 -28.94 14.41
CA HIS A 669 9.33 -29.81 15.09
C HIS A 669 10.14 -29.01 16.13
N ALA A 670 10.54 -29.66 17.24
CA ALA A 670 11.23 -28.99 18.36
C ALA A 670 12.47 -28.21 17.92
N ASN A 671 13.21 -28.74 16.95
CA ASN A 671 14.44 -28.13 16.44
C ASN A 671 14.22 -27.09 15.34
N ALA A 672 13.02 -27.01 14.74
CA ALA A 672 12.76 -26.17 13.56
C ALA A 672 12.88 -24.67 13.87
N SER A 673 12.38 -24.24 15.05
CA SER A 673 12.47 -22.86 15.55
C SER A 673 12.08 -21.80 14.52
N LEU A 674 10.94 -22.00 13.83
CA LEU A 674 10.45 -21.13 12.74
C LEU A 674 9.74 -19.87 13.27
N ALA A 675 10.47 -19.05 14.05
CA ALA A 675 9.93 -17.82 14.63
C ALA A 675 9.55 -16.77 13.57
N SER A 676 10.17 -16.82 12.39
CA SER A 676 10.01 -15.85 11.31
C SER A 676 8.93 -16.21 10.29
N LEU A 677 8.36 -17.42 10.35
CA LEU A 677 7.40 -17.91 9.34
C LEU A 677 6.06 -17.17 9.45
N LYS A 678 5.70 -16.45 8.39
CA LYS A 678 4.47 -15.64 8.33
C LYS A 678 3.37 -16.29 7.51
N GLU A 679 3.75 -16.93 6.39
CA GLU A 679 2.82 -17.34 5.35
C GLU A 679 3.24 -18.69 4.74
N ILE A 680 2.25 -19.55 4.50
CA ILE A 680 2.39 -20.80 3.74
C ILE A 680 1.30 -20.76 2.67
N ILE A 681 1.68 -20.58 1.41
CA ILE A 681 0.75 -20.38 0.29
C ILE A 681 0.75 -21.61 -0.61
N PHE A 682 -0.43 -22.16 -0.83
CA PHE A 682 -0.68 -23.11 -1.90
C PHE A 682 -1.79 -22.58 -2.80
N HIS A 683 -1.54 -22.46 -4.10
CA HIS A 683 -2.53 -21.93 -5.06
C HIS A 683 -3.61 -22.96 -5.43
N ARG A 684 -3.30 -24.27 -5.36
CA ARG A 684 -4.24 -25.38 -5.60
C ARG A 684 -3.91 -26.55 -4.70
N GLN A 685 -4.83 -26.97 -3.82
CA GLN A 685 -4.67 -28.15 -2.95
C GLN A 685 -6.02 -28.83 -2.69
N THR A 686 -5.96 -30.12 -2.34
CA THR A 686 -7.13 -30.87 -1.89
C THR A 686 -7.38 -30.68 -0.40
N GLU A 687 -8.60 -31.00 0.01
CA GLU A 687 -8.99 -31.01 1.42
C GLU A 687 -8.14 -31.98 2.25
N GLU A 688 -7.79 -33.14 1.69
CA GLU A 688 -6.97 -34.15 2.37
C GLU A 688 -5.55 -33.65 2.66
N GLY A 689 -4.91 -32.98 1.70
CA GLY A 689 -3.57 -32.42 1.85
C GLY A 689 -3.50 -31.33 2.92
N ILE A 690 -4.47 -30.40 2.91
CA ILE A 690 -4.59 -29.34 3.94
C ILE A 690 -4.90 -29.95 5.32
N THR A 691 -5.74 -30.98 5.37
CA THR A 691 -6.04 -31.71 6.62
C THR A 691 -4.80 -32.40 7.16
N GLY A 692 -4.02 -33.05 6.29
CA GLY A 692 -2.70 -33.56 6.61
C GLY A 692 -1.83 -32.48 7.23
N LEU A 693 -1.64 -31.36 6.53
CA LEU A 693 -0.80 -30.23 6.96
C LEU A 693 -1.15 -29.73 8.36
N LEU A 694 -2.43 -29.44 8.61
CA LEU A 694 -2.89 -28.93 9.90
C LEU A 694 -2.77 -29.97 11.01
N SER A 695 -3.04 -31.24 10.72
CA SER A 695 -2.84 -32.32 11.68
C SER A 695 -1.37 -32.46 12.07
N GLY A 696 -0.46 -32.37 11.09
CA GLY A 696 0.99 -32.37 11.32
C GLY A 696 1.44 -31.19 12.17
N LEU A 697 0.99 -29.98 11.85
CA LEU A 697 1.27 -28.78 12.63
C LEU A 697 0.85 -28.95 14.10
N SER A 698 -0.34 -29.52 14.34
CA SER A 698 -0.83 -29.75 15.70
C SER A 698 -0.03 -30.79 16.49
N ARG A 699 0.56 -31.79 15.81
CA ARG A 699 1.35 -32.86 16.43
C ARG A 699 2.74 -32.44 16.88
N GLY A 700 3.40 -31.53 16.16
CA GLY A 700 4.72 -31.04 16.58
C GLY A 700 4.65 -30.25 17.89
N PRO A 701 5.74 -30.12 18.67
CA PRO A 701 5.72 -29.37 19.93
C PRO A 701 5.98 -27.85 19.78
N GLY A 702 6.49 -27.39 18.63
CA GLY A 702 6.94 -26.00 18.42
C GLY A 702 5.83 -25.00 18.11
N SER A 703 6.09 -23.70 18.33
CA SER A 703 5.16 -22.61 18.00
C SER A 703 5.59 -21.84 16.75
N LEU A 704 4.63 -21.19 16.10
CA LEU A 704 4.80 -20.31 14.94
C LEU A 704 4.34 -18.89 15.30
N PRO A 705 5.16 -18.13 16.05
CA PRO A 705 4.76 -16.86 16.66
C PRO A 705 4.44 -15.76 15.65
N ALA A 706 5.03 -15.77 14.45
CA ALA A 706 4.80 -14.75 13.41
C ALA A 706 3.75 -15.15 12.37
N PHE A 707 3.15 -16.34 12.47
CA PHE A 707 2.26 -16.89 11.45
C PHE A 707 0.93 -16.12 11.41
N ARG A 708 0.56 -15.61 10.23
CA ARG A 708 -0.55 -14.65 10.06
C ARG A 708 -1.78 -15.23 9.38
N SER A 709 -1.60 -16.05 8.35
CA SER A 709 -2.72 -16.48 7.53
C SER A 709 -2.48 -17.82 6.84
N PHE A 710 -3.58 -18.54 6.62
CA PHE A 710 -3.69 -19.58 5.62
C PHE A 710 -4.30 -18.97 4.34
N PRO A 711 -3.84 -19.32 3.14
CA PRO A 711 -4.32 -18.77 1.86
C PRO A 711 -5.79 -19.10 1.62
N TYR A 712 -6.41 -18.33 0.71
CA TYR A 712 -7.83 -18.17 0.35
C TYR A 712 -8.74 -19.41 0.19
N THR A 713 -8.32 -20.63 0.51
CA THR A 713 -9.18 -21.82 0.55
C THR A 713 -9.86 -21.96 1.92
N ALA A 714 -11.13 -22.33 1.94
CA ALA A 714 -11.82 -22.60 3.19
C ALA A 714 -11.25 -23.89 3.80
N LEU A 715 -10.85 -23.83 5.08
CA LEU A 715 -10.28 -25.01 5.73
C LEU A 715 -11.33 -26.13 5.82
N PRO A 716 -10.98 -27.38 5.45
CA PRO A 716 -11.89 -28.51 5.51
C PRO A 716 -12.36 -28.79 6.93
N THR A 717 -13.55 -29.37 7.05
CA THR A 717 -14.16 -29.80 8.32
C THR A 717 -13.22 -30.62 9.21
N GLN A 718 -12.47 -31.58 8.65
CA GLN A 718 -11.56 -32.44 9.41
C GLN A 718 -10.33 -31.70 9.95
N SER A 719 -10.00 -30.55 9.36
CA SER A 719 -8.86 -29.72 9.77
C SER A 719 -9.16 -28.85 11.00
N VAL A 720 -10.44 -28.59 11.29
CA VAL A 720 -10.88 -27.63 12.31
C VAL A 720 -10.41 -28.01 13.71
N GLN A 721 -10.44 -29.30 14.07
CA GLN A 721 -9.96 -29.76 15.38
C GLN A 721 -8.46 -29.50 15.57
N SER A 722 -7.66 -29.79 14.54
CA SER A 722 -6.21 -29.58 14.57
C SER A 722 -5.86 -28.10 14.70
N LEU A 723 -6.56 -27.24 13.94
CA LEU A 723 -6.44 -25.79 14.07
C LEU A 723 -6.86 -25.31 15.48
N SER A 724 -7.97 -25.81 16.00
CA SER A 724 -8.49 -25.43 17.31
C SER A 724 -7.50 -25.77 18.42
N ALA A 725 -6.85 -26.93 18.33
CA ALA A 725 -5.78 -27.32 19.24
C ALA A 725 -4.57 -26.38 19.15
N LEU A 726 -4.15 -26.00 17.94
CA LEU A 726 -3.03 -25.06 17.71
C LEU A 726 -3.30 -23.68 18.32
N VAL A 727 -4.50 -23.15 18.09
CA VAL A 727 -4.91 -21.84 18.61
C VAL A 727 -5.07 -21.87 20.13
N SER A 728 -5.75 -22.89 20.66
CA SER A 728 -5.97 -23.03 22.11
C SER A 728 -4.67 -23.23 22.89
N ALA A 729 -3.67 -23.88 22.27
CA ALA A 729 -2.34 -24.02 22.84
C ALA A 729 -1.46 -22.76 22.73
N GLY A 730 -1.97 -21.66 22.14
CA GLY A 730 -1.22 -20.43 21.96
C GLY A 730 -0.04 -20.56 20.99
N ARG A 731 -0.07 -21.55 20.09
CA ARG A 731 1.07 -21.87 19.20
C ARG A 731 1.09 -21.01 17.93
N VAL A 732 0.01 -20.29 17.63
CA VAL A 732 -0.12 -19.36 16.49
C VAL A 732 -0.70 -18.00 16.93
N PRO A 733 -0.03 -17.28 17.85
CA PRO A 733 -0.60 -16.09 18.50
C PRO A 733 -0.79 -14.87 17.58
N SER A 734 -0.12 -14.83 16.43
CA SER A 734 -0.22 -13.72 15.47
C SER A 734 -1.22 -13.98 14.32
N LEU A 735 -2.04 -15.03 14.42
CA LEU A 735 -3.03 -15.37 13.39
C LEU A 735 -4.02 -14.21 13.20
N SER A 736 -3.97 -13.56 12.04
CA SER A 736 -4.75 -12.36 11.73
C SER A 736 -5.92 -12.62 10.78
N GLU A 737 -5.81 -13.63 9.92
CA GLU A 737 -6.85 -13.98 8.95
C GLU A 737 -7.17 -15.48 9.01
N LEU A 738 -8.47 -15.79 9.08
CA LEU A 738 -8.95 -17.17 9.16
C LEU A 738 -10.20 -17.39 8.32
N ARG A 739 -10.18 -18.43 7.47
CA ARG A 739 -11.31 -18.89 6.66
C ARG A 739 -11.59 -20.37 6.88
N VAL A 740 -12.79 -20.73 7.35
CA VAL A 740 -13.11 -22.11 7.78
C VAL A 740 -14.45 -22.58 7.22
N ASP A 741 -14.48 -23.82 6.70
CA ASP A 741 -15.71 -24.53 6.36
C ASP A 741 -16.17 -25.42 7.53
N LEU A 742 -17.26 -25.00 8.15
CA LEU A 742 -17.95 -25.62 9.29
C LEU A 742 -19.20 -26.41 8.87
N SER A 743 -19.41 -26.66 7.57
CA SER A 743 -20.59 -27.37 7.06
C SER A 743 -20.80 -28.75 7.69
N ALA A 744 -19.78 -29.60 7.64
CA ALA A 744 -19.85 -31.01 8.02
C ALA A 744 -19.21 -31.34 9.38
N ILE A 745 -18.85 -30.35 10.20
CA ILE A 745 -18.23 -30.61 11.51
C ILE A 745 -19.23 -31.19 12.52
N GLY A 746 -18.78 -32.20 13.27
CA GLY A 746 -19.50 -32.70 14.44
C GLY A 746 -19.51 -31.70 15.61
N GLN A 747 -20.35 -31.96 16.61
CA GLN A 747 -20.52 -31.08 17.77
C GLN A 747 -19.23 -30.91 18.59
N GLU A 748 -18.45 -31.99 18.77
CA GLU A 748 -17.16 -31.93 19.50
C GLU A 748 -16.14 -31.02 18.79
N ALA A 749 -16.04 -31.14 17.45
CA ALA A 749 -15.16 -30.30 16.65
C ALA A 749 -15.59 -28.82 16.71
N MET A 750 -16.89 -28.56 16.68
CA MET A 750 -17.44 -27.20 16.84
C MET A 750 -17.16 -26.64 18.23
N GLN A 751 -17.29 -27.45 19.28
CA GLN A 751 -17.00 -27.03 20.64
C GLN A 751 -15.52 -26.66 20.82
N ALA A 752 -14.60 -27.47 20.27
CA ALA A 752 -13.17 -27.16 20.27
C ALA A 752 -12.89 -25.84 19.53
N PHE A 753 -13.53 -25.63 18.38
CA PHE A 753 -13.39 -24.40 17.60
C PHE A 753 -13.91 -23.16 18.33
N ALA A 754 -15.09 -23.27 18.95
CA ALA A 754 -15.65 -22.20 19.76
C ALA A 754 -14.77 -21.88 20.98
N ALA A 755 -14.22 -22.91 21.65
CA ALA A 755 -13.30 -22.71 22.76
C ALA A 755 -12.00 -22.01 22.31
N ALA A 756 -11.45 -22.38 21.15
CA ALA A 756 -10.27 -21.75 20.57
C ALA A 756 -10.51 -20.25 20.28
N LEU A 757 -11.63 -19.92 19.63
CA LEU A 757 -12.05 -18.53 19.38
C LEU A 757 -12.41 -17.77 20.66
N GLY A 758 -12.79 -18.48 21.71
CA GLY A 758 -13.08 -17.92 23.03
C GLY A 758 -11.84 -17.69 23.90
N SER A 759 -10.64 -18.06 23.42
CA SER A 759 -9.38 -17.92 24.17
C SER A 759 -8.71 -16.55 23.97
N SER A 760 -7.79 -16.18 24.87
CA SER A 760 -7.00 -14.96 24.72
C SER A 760 -6.00 -15.00 23.54
N HIS A 761 -5.78 -16.18 22.95
CA HIS A 761 -4.80 -16.38 21.88
C HIS A 761 -5.26 -15.89 20.50
N VAL A 762 -6.53 -15.50 20.33
CA VAL A 762 -7.07 -14.97 19.07
C VAL A 762 -7.13 -13.44 19.00
N SER A 763 -6.49 -12.73 19.94
CA SER A 763 -6.52 -11.25 19.99
C SER A 763 -5.90 -10.57 18.75
N ALA A 764 -5.06 -11.29 18.00
CA ALA A 764 -4.48 -10.82 16.75
C ALA A 764 -5.42 -10.96 15.54
N LEU A 765 -6.54 -11.68 15.67
CA LEU A 765 -7.47 -11.92 14.57
C LEU A 765 -8.15 -10.62 14.12
N ARG A 766 -8.14 -10.35 12.82
CA ARG A 766 -8.74 -9.17 12.16
C ARG A 766 -9.82 -9.56 11.17
N ARG A 767 -9.65 -10.68 10.45
CA ARG A 767 -10.64 -11.20 9.49
C ARG A 767 -11.02 -12.64 9.81
N LEU A 768 -12.33 -12.91 9.87
CA LEU A 768 -12.90 -14.24 10.08
C LEU A 768 -14.00 -14.54 9.04
N ASP A 769 -13.82 -15.57 8.22
CA ASP A 769 -14.82 -16.06 7.24
C ASP A 769 -15.24 -17.50 7.59
N VAL A 770 -16.51 -17.71 7.91
CA VAL A 770 -17.07 -19.01 8.36
C VAL A 770 -18.22 -19.47 7.47
N ILE A 771 -18.24 -20.76 7.12
CA ILE A 771 -19.23 -21.37 6.20
C ILE A 771 -19.97 -22.51 6.92
N PHE A 772 -21.31 -22.49 6.99
CA PHE A 772 -22.12 -23.46 7.75
C PHE A 772 -22.95 -24.44 6.87
N ARG A 773 -22.55 -24.77 5.63
CA ARG A 773 -23.39 -25.49 4.64
C ARG A 773 -23.87 -26.92 5.05
N GLY A 774 -24.89 -27.04 5.90
CA GLY A 774 -25.85 -28.16 5.97
C GLY A 774 -25.55 -29.31 6.95
N THR A 775 -26.49 -29.57 7.87
CA THR A 775 -26.99 -30.87 8.37
C THR A 775 -28.34 -30.62 9.12
N ALA A 776 -29.02 -31.67 9.60
CA ALA A 776 -30.36 -31.65 10.19
C ALA A 776 -30.62 -30.49 11.21
N PRO A 777 -31.83 -29.90 11.22
CA PRO A 777 -32.13 -28.61 11.86
C PRO A 777 -31.82 -28.52 13.36
N GLU A 778 -31.99 -29.61 14.12
CA GLU A 778 -31.80 -29.60 15.58
C GLU A 778 -30.33 -29.50 16.01
N SER A 779 -29.40 -30.09 15.24
CA SER A 779 -27.96 -30.06 15.55
C SER A 779 -27.25 -28.78 15.10
N ALA A 780 -27.86 -28.05 14.15
CA ALA A 780 -27.21 -26.93 13.49
C ALA A 780 -27.33 -25.62 14.28
N ALA A 781 -28.47 -25.39 14.94
CA ALA A 781 -28.65 -24.27 15.86
C ALA A 781 -27.69 -24.32 17.06
N VAL A 782 -27.45 -25.51 17.62
CA VAL A 782 -26.48 -25.72 18.72
C VAL A 782 -25.07 -25.32 18.27
N ARG A 783 -24.64 -25.71 17.07
CA ARG A 783 -23.32 -25.36 16.53
C ARG A 783 -23.15 -23.86 16.31
N VAL A 784 -24.14 -23.19 15.73
CA VAL A 784 -24.12 -21.72 15.58
C VAL A 784 -24.18 -21.03 16.96
N GLY A 785 -24.89 -21.62 17.93
CA GLY A 785 -24.90 -21.17 19.33
C GLY A 785 -23.51 -21.22 19.98
N MET A 786 -22.76 -22.31 19.78
CA MET A 786 -21.37 -22.43 20.23
C MET A 786 -20.48 -21.35 19.62
N PHE A 787 -20.59 -21.13 18.30
CA PHE A 787 -19.86 -20.05 17.60
C PHE A 787 -20.19 -18.67 18.17
N SER A 788 -21.47 -18.43 18.44
CA SER A 788 -21.98 -17.17 18.97
C SER A 788 -21.53 -16.91 20.41
N GLY A 789 -21.41 -17.96 21.21
CA GLY A 789 -20.76 -17.90 22.52
C GLY A 789 -19.31 -17.43 22.42
N ALA A 790 -18.57 -17.88 21.40
CA ALA A 790 -17.19 -17.43 21.17
C ALA A 790 -17.11 -15.95 20.76
N LEU A 791 -18.02 -15.47 19.90
CA LEU A 791 -18.14 -14.04 19.58
C LEU A 791 -18.42 -13.19 20.82
N SER A 792 -19.17 -13.74 21.78
CA SER A 792 -19.53 -13.08 23.04
C SER A 792 -18.42 -13.10 24.10
N SER A 793 -17.32 -13.84 23.87
CA SER A 793 -16.24 -14.02 24.85
C SER A 793 -15.49 -12.73 25.18
N GLY A 794 -15.48 -11.75 24.28
CA GLY A 794 -14.73 -10.52 24.43
C GLY A 794 -13.24 -10.61 24.09
N HIS A 795 -12.76 -11.74 23.57
CA HIS A 795 -11.38 -11.89 23.08
C HIS A 795 -11.23 -11.48 21.60
N LEU A 796 -12.33 -11.40 20.84
CA LEU A 796 -12.39 -10.95 19.44
C LEU A 796 -12.64 -9.44 19.29
N ARG A 797 -12.27 -8.61 20.28
CA ARG A 797 -12.52 -7.15 20.24
C ARG A 797 -11.85 -6.45 19.07
N GLY A 798 -10.70 -6.96 18.63
CA GLY A 798 -9.95 -6.45 17.49
C GLY A 798 -10.43 -6.97 16.12
N LEU A 799 -11.50 -7.77 16.05
CA LEU A 799 -12.01 -8.28 14.78
C LEU A 799 -12.60 -7.12 13.96
N GLU A 800 -12.12 -6.97 12.73
CA GLU A 800 -12.45 -5.87 11.80
C GLU A 800 -13.47 -6.33 10.75
N GLU A 801 -13.34 -7.57 10.25
CA GLU A 801 -14.20 -8.15 9.22
C GLU A 801 -14.72 -9.53 9.63
N LEU A 802 -16.04 -9.72 9.55
CA LEU A 802 -16.71 -10.99 9.82
C LEU A 802 -17.59 -11.39 8.64
N TRP A 803 -17.29 -12.52 8.03
CA TRP A 803 -18.07 -13.10 6.94
C TRP A 803 -18.71 -14.40 7.42
N VAL A 804 -20.03 -14.50 7.29
CA VAL A 804 -20.80 -15.69 7.68
C VAL A 804 -21.61 -16.15 6.48
N ARG A 805 -21.48 -17.43 6.13
CA ARG A 805 -22.14 -18.01 4.97
C ARG A 805 -22.97 -19.24 5.32
N GLY A 806 -24.12 -19.38 4.66
CA GLY A 806 -24.87 -20.64 4.65
C GLY A 806 -25.70 -20.94 5.90
N VAL A 807 -26.09 -19.93 6.68
CA VAL A 807 -27.03 -20.06 7.81
C VAL A 807 -28.47 -20.14 7.28
N ARG A 808 -29.16 -21.27 7.43
CA ARG A 808 -30.42 -21.56 6.70
C ARG A 808 -31.67 -21.62 7.59
N VAL A 809 -31.53 -21.94 8.88
CA VAL A 809 -32.67 -22.19 9.79
C VAL A 809 -32.91 -21.00 10.74
N VAL A 810 -34.15 -20.83 11.24
CA VAL A 810 -34.55 -19.67 12.07
C VAL A 810 -33.69 -19.59 13.33
N GLU A 811 -33.53 -20.73 14.00
CA GLU A 811 -32.86 -20.90 15.27
C GLU A 811 -31.36 -20.58 15.15
N GLU A 812 -30.75 -20.89 13.99
CA GLU A 812 -29.36 -20.54 13.71
C GLU A 812 -29.17 -19.03 13.55
N VAL A 813 -30.07 -18.34 12.85
CA VAL A 813 -30.01 -16.87 12.72
C VAL A 813 -30.19 -16.21 14.08
N ARG A 814 -31.13 -16.70 14.89
CA ARG A 814 -31.32 -16.22 16.27
C ARG A 814 -30.07 -16.46 17.13
N ALA A 815 -29.47 -17.64 17.04
CA ALA A 815 -28.22 -17.94 17.73
C ALA A 815 -27.09 -16.99 17.31
N LEU A 816 -26.90 -16.76 16.01
CA LEU A 816 -25.91 -15.81 15.48
C LEU A 816 -26.16 -14.39 15.99
N CYS A 817 -27.43 -13.97 16.04
CA CYS A 817 -27.84 -12.67 16.57
C CYS A 817 -27.45 -12.50 18.05
N VAL A 818 -27.52 -13.55 18.87
CA VAL A 818 -27.06 -13.49 20.27
C VAL A 818 -25.56 -13.15 20.34
N GLY A 819 -24.74 -13.76 19.48
CA GLY A 819 -23.30 -13.51 19.44
C GLY A 819 -22.94 -12.10 18.96
N LEU A 820 -23.54 -11.70 17.83
CA LEU A 820 -23.37 -10.35 17.26
C LEU A 820 -23.90 -9.25 18.21
N GLY A 821 -24.99 -9.54 18.94
CA GLY A 821 -25.65 -8.63 19.88
C GLY A 821 -24.98 -8.51 21.25
N SER A 822 -23.85 -9.19 21.46
CA SER A 822 -23.11 -9.18 22.73
C SER A 822 -22.46 -7.82 23.06
N GLY A 823 -22.28 -6.94 22.08
CA GLY A 823 -21.58 -5.66 22.27
C GLY A 823 -20.06 -5.80 22.43
N ARG A 824 -19.49 -6.99 22.16
CA ARG A 824 -18.06 -7.29 22.35
C ARG A 824 -17.21 -7.10 21.10
N LEU A 825 -17.81 -6.98 19.92
CA LEU A 825 -17.14 -6.83 18.63
C LEU A 825 -16.94 -5.34 18.27
N SER A 826 -16.22 -4.60 19.12
CA SER A 826 -16.13 -3.14 19.05
C SER A 826 -15.43 -2.60 17.80
N SER A 827 -14.49 -3.35 17.21
CA SER A 827 -13.74 -2.93 16.02
C SER A 827 -14.36 -3.40 14.70
N LEU A 828 -15.49 -4.13 14.74
CA LEU A 828 -16.07 -4.73 13.55
C LEU A 828 -16.64 -3.63 12.63
N HIS A 829 -15.99 -3.43 11.48
CA HIS A 829 -16.39 -2.42 10.51
C HIS A 829 -17.03 -3.01 9.24
N ARG A 830 -16.84 -4.29 8.94
CA ARG A 830 -17.48 -4.99 7.82
C ARG A 830 -18.14 -6.29 8.28
N LEU A 831 -19.44 -6.41 8.06
CA LEU A 831 -20.20 -7.63 8.27
C LEU A 831 -20.80 -8.11 6.95
N ARG A 832 -20.47 -9.34 6.55
CA ARG A 832 -21.02 -9.97 5.35
C ARG A 832 -21.80 -11.22 5.71
N LEU A 833 -23.09 -11.23 5.41
CA LEU A 833 -23.97 -12.40 5.53
C LEU A 833 -24.36 -12.85 4.13
N PHE A 834 -23.82 -13.97 3.65
CA PHE A 834 -24.07 -14.43 2.28
C PHE A 834 -24.73 -15.82 2.26
N GLY A 835 -25.82 -15.99 1.51
CA GLY A 835 -26.55 -17.26 1.50
C GLY A 835 -27.18 -17.62 2.85
N CYS A 836 -27.44 -16.61 3.70
CA CYS A 836 -28.13 -16.79 4.96
C CYS A 836 -29.63 -16.59 4.74
N ARG A 837 -30.52 -17.58 4.93
CA ARG A 837 -31.97 -17.40 4.67
C ARG A 837 -32.61 -16.56 5.78
N LEU A 838 -32.78 -15.26 5.54
CA LEU A 838 -33.28 -14.30 6.54
C LEU A 838 -34.81 -14.15 6.54
N GLY A 839 -35.49 -14.15 5.40
CA GLY A 839 -36.97 -14.09 5.38
C GLY A 839 -37.57 -12.89 6.17
N PRO A 840 -38.90 -12.89 6.40
CA PRO A 840 -39.57 -11.76 7.05
C PRO A 840 -39.31 -11.70 8.57
N ASP A 841 -39.47 -12.80 9.29
CA ASP A 841 -39.41 -12.81 10.76
C ASP A 841 -37.98 -12.75 11.33
N ARG A 842 -36.95 -13.11 10.54
CA ARG A 842 -35.55 -13.12 10.98
C ARG A 842 -34.84 -11.80 10.67
N GLY A 843 -35.36 -11.00 9.74
CA GLY A 843 -34.93 -9.60 9.55
C GLY A 843 -35.16 -8.75 10.81
N ARG A 844 -36.23 -9.04 11.57
CA ARG A 844 -36.49 -8.41 12.88
C ARG A 844 -35.44 -8.78 13.94
N ALA A 845 -35.01 -10.04 13.99
CA ALA A 845 -33.96 -10.45 14.92
C ALA A 845 -32.62 -9.74 14.60
N LEU A 846 -32.29 -9.56 13.32
CA LEU A 846 -31.13 -8.77 12.91
C LEU A 846 -31.27 -7.29 13.23
N SER A 847 -32.48 -6.71 13.11
CA SER A 847 -32.69 -5.29 13.44
C SER A 847 -32.51 -4.98 14.93
N GLU A 848 -32.65 -5.99 15.79
CA GLU A 848 -32.34 -5.88 17.22
C GLU A 848 -30.85 -5.81 17.53
N VAL A 849 -30.02 -6.33 16.63
CA VAL A 849 -28.58 -6.50 16.84
C VAL A 849 -27.77 -5.49 16.05
N LEU A 850 -28.22 -5.10 14.85
CA LEU A 850 -27.54 -4.17 13.95
C LEU A 850 -27.71 -2.70 14.38
N VAL A 851 -27.44 -2.40 15.64
CA VAL A 851 -27.56 -1.07 16.25
C VAL A 851 -26.21 -0.60 16.79
N ALA A 852 -25.99 0.71 16.86
CA ALA A 852 -24.72 1.30 17.27
C ALA A 852 -24.27 0.87 18.68
N GLU A 853 -25.20 0.59 19.58
CA GLU A 853 -24.88 0.10 20.93
C GLU A 853 -24.15 -1.25 20.91
N LYS A 854 -24.49 -2.11 19.94
CA LYS A 854 -23.93 -3.47 19.86
C LYS A 854 -22.75 -3.56 18.89
N LEU A 855 -22.82 -2.83 17.77
CA LEU A 855 -21.80 -2.81 16.71
C LEU A 855 -21.44 -1.36 16.35
N PRO A 856 -20.68 -0.64 17.21
CA PRO A 856 -20.48 0.80 17.09
C PRO A 856 -19.65 1.23 15.87
N SER A 857 -18.77 0.35 15.38
CA SER A 857 -17.84 0.68 14.29
C SER A 857 -18.29 0.17 12.91
N LEU A 858 -19.47 -0.44 12.81
CA LEU A 858 -19.94 -1.08 11.58
C LEU A 858 -20.19 -0.02 10.49
N ARG A 859 -19.55 -0.20 9.32
CA ARG A 859 -19.60 0.72 8.17
C ARG A 859 -20.11 0.05 6.92
N THR A 860 -19.81 -1.22 6.73
CA THR A 860 -20.28 -1.97 5.56
C THR A 860 -21.11 -3.16 6.02
N LEU A 861 -22.35 -3.20 5.57
CA LEU A 861 -23.27 -4.32 5.76
C LEU A 861 -23.60 -4.94 4.40
N GLU A 862 -23.08 -6.13 4.16
CA GLU A 862 -23.34 -6.89 2.94
C GLU A 862 -24.29 -8.04 3.27
N VAL A 863 -25.57 -7.91 2.92
CA VAL A 863 -26.62 -8.92 3.12
C VAL A 863 -27.21 -9.39 1.78
N GLY A 864 -26.38 -9.38 0.73
CA GLY A 864 -26.75 -9.86 -0.58
C GLY A 864 -26.94 -11.38 -0.63
N HIS A 865 -27.88 -11.84 -1.47
CA HIS A 865 -28.21 -13.26 -1.61
C HIS A 865 -28.63 -13.95 -0.30
N THR A 866 -29.46 -13.27 0.51
CA THR A 866 -29.97 -13.77 1.81
C THR A 866 -31.46 -14.12 1.80
N GLY A 867 -32.15 -13.91 0.67
CA GLY A 867 -33.60 -14.11 0.61
C GLY A 867 -34.35 -13.19 1.58
N LEU A 868 -33.79 -12.00 1.82
CA LEU A 868 -34.44 -10.94 2.59
C LEU A 868 -35.66 -10.44 1.81
N THR A 869 -36.79 -10.30 2.49
CA THR A 869 -38.05 -9.81 1.91
C THR A 869 -38.28 -8.34 2.28
N ASP A 870 -39.25 -7.69 1.65
CA ASP A 870 -39.66 -6.31 1.97
C ASP A 870 -39.94 -6.11 3.46
N GLY A 871 -40.60 -7.08 4.10
CA GLY A 871 -40.87 -7.05 5.54
C GLY A 871 -39.61 -7.14 6.41
N GLY A 872 -38.59 -7.89 5.96
CA GLY A 872 -37.30 -7.96 6.64
C GLY A 872 -36.52 -6.65 6.55
N VAL A 873 -36.50 -6.01 5.38
CA VAL A 873 -35.92 -4.67 5.21
C VAL A 873 -36.70 -3.63 6.00
N THR A 874 -38.03 -3.71 6.03
CA THR A 874 -38.88 -2.83 6.85
C THR A 874 -38.55 -2.96 8.34
N ALA A 875 -38.34 -4.18 8.83
CA ALA A 875 -37.93 -4.38 10.22
C ALA A 875 -36.53 -3.80 10.52
N LEU A 876 -35.59 -3.85 9.57
CA LEU A 876 -34.28 -3.20 9.67
C LEU A 876 -34.43 -1.68 9.72
N THR A 877 -35.23 -1.10 8.82
CA THR A 877 -35.46 0.35 8.77
C THR A 877 -36.16 0.83 10.04
N GLU A 878 -37.22 0.15 10.51
CA GLU A 878 -37.89 0.43 11.78
C GLU A 878 -36.93 0.32 12.98
N GLY A 879 -36.03 -0.68 12.96
CA GLY A 879 -34.99 -0.85 13.97
C GLY A 879 -34.04 0.35 14.05
N TRP A 880 -33.61 0.87 12.89
CA TRP A 880 -32.75 2.05 12.79
C TRP A 880 -33.48 3.38 12.99
N MET A 881 -34.80 3.40 12.82
CA MET A 881 -35.66 4.54 13.17
C MET A 881 -35.93 4.61 14.68
N SER A 882 -36.02 3.45 15.35
CA SER A 882 -36.24 3.37 16.81
C SER A 882 -34.95 3.49 17.62
N ARG A 883 -33.83 2.92 17.14
CA ARG A 883 -32.53 2.93 17.83
C ARG A 883 -31.44 3.57 16.96
N PRO A 884 -30.39 4.16 17.55
CA PRO A 884 -29.33 4.79 16.77
C PRO A 884 -28.64 3.75 15.86
N PRO A 885 -28.64 3.95 14.52
CA PRO A 885 -27.91 3.09 13.61
C PRO A 885 -26.39 3.32 13.75
N HIS A 886 -25.62 2.31 13.38
CA HIS A 886 -24.17 2.39 13.22
C HIS A 886 -23.83 3.33 12.04
N PRO A 887 -22.59 3.86 11.93
CA PRO A 887 -22.18 4.76 10.86
C PRO A 887 -22.03 4.01 9.52
N LEU A 888 -23.16 3.51 9.00
CA LEU A 888 -23.26 2.68 7.82
C LEU A 888 -22.97 3.53 6.57
N GLU A 889 -21.92 3.16 5.86
CA GLU A 889 -21.42 3.79 4.63
C GLU A 889 -21.82 3.01 3.38
N ASP A 890 -21.81 1.68 3.47
CA ASP A 890 -22.16 0.79 2.35
C ASP A 890 -23.19 -0.25 2.79
N LEU A 891 -24.34 -0.28 2.11
CA LEU A 891 -25.39 -1.26 2.31
C LEU A 891 -25.63 -2.02 1.00
N ASP A 892 -25.30 -3.31 1.01
CA ASP A 892 -25.56 -4.20 -0.13
C ASP A 892 -26.74 -5.12 0.17
N LEU A 893 -27.84 -4.88 -0.56
CA LEU A 893 -29.09 -5.63 -0.55
C LEU A 893 -29.31 -6.37 -1.88
N SER A 894 -28.27 -6.55 -2.70
CA SER A 894 -28.37 -7.21 -4.00
C SER A 894 -28.84 -8.67 -3.92
N SER A 895 -29.44 -9.15 -5.01
CA SER A 895 -29.82 -10.56 -5.18
C SER A 895 -30.75 -11.10 -4.06
N ASN A 896 -31.73 -10.30 -3.61
CA ASN A 896 -32.72 -10.64 -2.57
C ASN A 896 -34.15 -10.77 -3.16
N LEU A 897 -35.18 -10.92 -2.31
CA LEU A 897 -36.59 -11.05 -2.69
C LEU A 897 -37.34 -9.73 -2.47
N LEU A 898 -36.77 -8.63 -2.94
CA LEU A 898 -37.33 -7.29 -2.77
C LEU A 898 -38.26 -6.93 -3.92
N THR A 899 -39.43 -6.38 -3.58
CA THR A 899 -40.43 -5.85 -4.51
C THR A 899 -40.61 -4.34 -4.32
N GLY A 900 -41.44 -3.70 -5.15
CA GLY A 900 -41.78 -2.29 -4.99
C GLY A 900 -42.32 -1.88 -3.61
N ARG A 901 -42.74 -2.83 -2.75
CA ARG A 901 -43.19 -2.54 -1.38
C ARG A 901 -42.06 -2.12 -0.43
N VAL A 902 -40.80 -2.43 -0.77
CA VAL A 902 -39.63 -1.96 0.00
C VAL A 902 -39.38 -0.46 -0.18
N VAL A 903 -40.04 0.17 -1.15
CA VAL A 903 -39.72 1.52 -1.57
C VAL A 903 -39.98 2.53 -0.46
N ASP A 904 -41.19 2.52 0.11
CA ASP A 904 -41.59 3.47 1.14
C ASP A 904 -40.77 3.34 2.44
N PRO A 905 -40.51 2.12 3.00
CA PRO A 905 -39.66 1.96 4.18
C PRO A 905 -38.23 2.45 3.98
N LEU A 906 -37.59 2.13 2.86
CA LEU A 906 -36.24 2.60 2.56
C LEU A 906 -36.21 4.10 2.32
N MET A 907 -37.15 4.65 1.55
CA MET A 907 -37.23 6.10 1.33
C MET A 907 -37.50 6.87 2.62
N THR A 908 -38.30 6.32 3.53
CA THR A 908 -38.56 6.92 4.85
C THR A 908 -37.29 6.94 5.70
N LEU A 909 -36.55 5.83 5.76
CA LEU A 909 -35.27 5.75 6.46
C LEU A 909 -34.25 6.74 5.87
N LEU A 910 -34.11 6.73 4.55
CA LEU A 910 -33.21 7.60 3.81
C LEU A 910 -33.55 9.07 4.12
N ARG A 911 -34.82 9.48 3.97
CA ARG A 911 -35.27 10.87 4.24
C ARG A 911 -35.19 11.28 5.71
N SER A 912 -35.21 10.34 6.63
CA SER A 912 -35.12 10.63 8.08
C SER A 912 -33.77 11.23 8.51
N GLY A 913 -32.73 11.10 7.68
CA GLY A 913 -31.37 11.54 8.01
C GLY A 913 -30.66 10.67 9.06
N ARG A 914 -31.28 9.57 9.53
CA ARG A 914 -30.70 8.67 10.54
C ARG A 914 -29.50 7.88 10.03
N VAL A 915 -29.43 7.60 8.72
CA VAL A 915 -28.32 6.90 8.04
C VAL A 915 -27.54 7.85 7.12
N SER A 916 -27.22 9.04 7.61
CA SER A 916 -26.55 10.11 6.83
C SER A 916 -25.16 9.75 6.32
N SER A 917 -24.53 8.70 6.87
CA SER A 917 -23.23 8.21 6.42
C SER A 917 -23.30 7.33 5.17
N LEU A 918 -24.49 6.93 4.72
CA LEU A 918 -24.66 5.97 3.62
C LEU A 918 -24.30 6.58 2.27
N HIS A 919 -23.41 5.93 1.52
CA HIS A 919 -22.93 6.37 0.20
C HIS A 919 -23.28 5.40 -0.91
N THR A 920 -23.30 4.11 -0.58
CA THR A 920 -23.57 3.04 -1.55
C THR A 920 -24.76 2.23 -1.06
N LEU A 921 -25.81 2.20 -1.86
CA LEU A 921 -26.94 1.30 -1.69
C LEU A 921 -27.04 0.43 -2.94
N SER A 922 -26.66 -0.84 -2.83
CA SER A 922 -26.77 -1.80 -3.93
C SER A 922 -28.08 -2.56 -3.84
N LEU A 923 -28.90 -2.46 -4.89
CA LEU A 923 -30.19 -3.14 -5.06
C LEU A 923 -30.25 -3.98 -6.34
N CYS A 924 -29.09 -4.22 -6.96
CA CYS A 924 -28.97 -4.99 -8.20
C CYS A 924 -29.51 -6.43 -8.03
N GLU A 925 -29.95 -7.05 -9.13
CA GLU A 925 -30.41 -8.46 -9.14
C GLU A 925 -31.61 -8.76 -8.22
N ASN A 926 -32.47 -7.76 -7.95
CA ASN A 926 -33.79 -7.97 -7.32
C ASN A 926 -34.87 -7.92 -8.42
N ASP A 927 -35.22 -9.05 -9.03
CA ASP A 927 -35.99 -9.11 -10.28
C ASP A 927 -37.37 -8.42 -10.23
N ASP A 928 -38.02 -8.42 -9.06
CA ASP A 928 -39.34 -7.82 -8.84
C ASP A 928 -39.30 -6.34 -8.43
N LEU A 929 -38.11 -5.73 -8.40
CA LEU A 929 -37.91 -4.30 -8.17
C LEU A 929 -37.66 -3.58 -9.50
N ASP A 930 -38.50 -2.62 -9.84
CA ASP A 930 -38.43 -1.91 -11.13
C ASP A 930 -37.21 -0.98 -11.22
N GLU A 931 -36.71 -0.79 -12.44
CA GLU A 931 -35.50 0.00 -12.71
C GLU A 931 -35.66 1.48 -12.32
N ARG A 932 -36.89 2.02 -12.37
CA ARG A 932 -37.15 3.40 -11.92
C ARG A 932 -36.97 3.53 -10.42
N SER A 933 -37.41 2.54 -9.63
CA SER A 933 -37.14 2.50 -8.19
C SER A 933 -35.64 2.42 -7.89
N ARG A 934 -34.86 1.60 -8.61
CA ARG A 934 -33.39 1.53 -8.42
C ARG A 934 -32.68 2.85 -8.75
N GLN A 935 -33.10 3.51 -9.83
CA GLN A 935 -32.59 4.83 -10.20
C GLN A 935 -33.00 5.90 -9.18
N LEU A 936 -34.23 5.84 -8.66
CA LEU A 936 -34.71 6.72 -7.61
C LEU A 936 -33.87 6.58 -6.34
N PHE A 937 -33.52 5.36 -5.93
CA PHE A 937 -32.62 5.12 -4.80
C PHE A 937 -31.21 5.61 -5.06
N SER A 938 -30.65 5.30 -6.23
CA SER A 938 -29.32 5.77 -6.60
C SER A 938 -29.26 7.29 -6.59
N HIS A 939 -30.26 7.96 -7.18
CA HIS A 939 -30.37 9.42 -7.17
C HIS A 939 -30.60 9.98 -5.76
N THR A 940 -31.41 9.32 -4.93
CA THR A 940 -31.68 9.75 -3.54
C THR A 940 -30.45 9.60 -2.66
N VAL A 941 -29.71 8.49 -2.77
CA VAL A 941 -28.44 8.25 -2.05
C VAL A 941 -27.33 9.18 -2.56
N LEU A 942 -27.30 9.46 -3.87
CA LEU A 942 -26.40 10.47 -4.46
C LEU A 942 -26.73 11.90 -3.98
N ASN A 943 -28.01 12.18 -3.70
CA ASN A 943 -28.51 13.48 -3.23
C ASN A 943 -28.66 13.58 -1.70
N MET A 944 -28.35 12.51 -0.94
CA MET A 944 -28.36 12.51 0.52
C MET A 944 -27.11 13.12 1.15
N GLY A 945 -26.21 13.65 0.32
CA GLY A 945 -25.03 14.41 0.74
C GLY A 945 -25.10 15.85 0.30
#